data_AF-A0A164K7S3-F1
#
_entry.id   AF-A0A164K7S3-F1
#
_cell.length_a   1.000
_cell.length_b   1.000
_cell.length_c   1.000
_cell.angle_alpha   90.00
_cell.angle_beta   90.00
_cell.angle_gamma   90.00
#
_symmetry.space_group_name_H-M   'P 1'
#
loop_
_entity.id
_entity.type
_entity.pdbx_description
1 polymer ?
#
loop_
_entity_poly.entity_id
_entity_poly.type
_entity_poly.pdbx_seq_one_letter_code
_entity_poly.pdbx_strand_id
1 'polypeptide(L)'
;MFRDRKEAGRVLAGLLEAHRGDADVIVLGLARGGIPVAWEVASALGAPLDAFVVRKIGAPHHEEFAVGALASGGRLVINDDVVRDLRISAEQLRAVVDREGRELIRREAVYRQGRPPVDVSGRTVIVVDDGLATGSSMFAAIDTLRAQDPAKIIVAVPAAPESTCRELASMVDEMVCATMPSPFLSVGESFWDFTQVTDREVQDLLSTSTTTQGVDERGAATGSGSAVDAIRAIAVEAPCGVPSPAAILDLVGDANVVLIGESSHGTHEFYSARAEITKRLIEEAGFDAVAAEADWPDAYRVDRYVRGGGTDTSAEMALRGFERFPGWMWRNTVMEGFTQWLRDRNDGIADPRLHTGFYGLDLYSLHRSMNQVIEYLDAVDPDAAARARERYGCFDLVTGEDGQSYGYAAAFGAGETCEAQVVDQLVELRASAAAYAHRDGQIAADELFHAERNAASVRDAEAYYRTMFGGRVSSWNLRDRHMADTLDALIVHLGHRTGAPAKVVVWAHNSHVGDARATEMGVQGELTVGQLVRERYGDSCRLIGMTTHEGTVTASSTWGGDAECKVVRPSLSTSIEALLHESVGDTDGFMIPTTVHRRAVEVASATRLERVIGVIYRPDTERQSHYFHARAGDQFDAIIHIDRTTALEPLERTSLWVTGQIPETYPSAL
;
A
#
# COMPACT_ATOMS: atom_id res chain seq x y z
N MET A 1 8.89 -8.73 -1.90
CA MET A 1 9.70 -8.07 -0.87
C MET A 1 9.83 -8.97 0.35
N PHE A 2 10.91 -8.82 1.11
CA PHE A 2 11.18 -9.53 2.37
C PHE A 2 11.05 -8.55 3.55
N ARG A 3 10.61 -9.01 4.72
CA ARG A 3 10.49 -8.22 5.95
C ARG A 3 11.86 -7.75 6.44
N ASP A 4 12.83 -8.65 6.46
CA ASP A 4 14.18 -8.40 6.94
C ASP A 4 15.15 -9.41 6.26
N ARG A 5 16.45 -9.28 6.54
CA ARG A 5 17.46 -10.22 6.02
C ARG A 5 17.26 -11.67 6.50
N LYS A 6 16.60 -11.89 7.64
CA LYS A 6 16.36 -13.23 8.18
C LYS A 6 15.26 -13.95 7.41
N GLU A 7 14.15 -13.27 7.10
CA GLU A 7 13.10 -13.83 6.27
C GLU A 7 13.63 -14.17 4.87
N ALA A 8 14.39 -13.26 4.27
CA ALA A 8 15.04 -13.50 2.99
C ALA A 8 15.94 -14.73 3.01
N GLY A 9 16.74 -14.90 4.08
CA GLY A 9 17.58 -16.09 4.27
C GLY A 9 16.79 -17.39 4.39
N ARG A 10 15.62 -17.39 5.05
CA ARG A 10 14.76 -18.57 5.16
C ARG A 10 14.11 -18.96 3.83
N VAL A 11 13.67 -17.96 3.06
CA VAL A 11 13.14 -18.21 1.71
C VAL A 11 14.24 -18.81 0.83
N LEU A 12 15.43 -18.22 0.86
CA LEU A 12 16.58 -18.70 0.10
C LEU A 12 17.03 -20.10 0.53
N ALA A 13 16.97 -20.41 1.83
CA ALA A 13 17.24 -21.74 2.36
C ALA A 13 16.27 -22.80 1.79
N GLY A 14 14.98 -22.47 1.68
CA GLY A 14 13.99 -23.36 1.06
C GLY A 14 14.27 -23.67 -0.41
N LEU A 15 14.88 -22.74 -1.15
CA LEU A 15 15.31 -22.95 -2.54
C LEU A 15 16.58 -23.81 -2.64
N LEU A 16 17.40 -23.84 -1.59
CA LEU A 16 18.66 -24.59 -1.50
C LEU A 16 18.53 -25.93 -0.78
N GLU A 17 17.32 -26.37 -0.47
CA GLU A 17 17.02 -27.57 0.33
C GLU A 17 17.72 -28.84 -0.20
N ALA A 18 17.97 -28.91 -1.51
CA ALA A 18 18.70 -30.01 -2.15
C ALA A 18 20.14 -30.22 -1.60
N HIS A 19 20.71 -29.23 -0.93
CA HIS A 19 22.05 -29.26 -0.34
C HIS A 19 22.07 -29.58 1.16
N ARG A 20 20.91 -29.85 1.77
CA ARG A 20 20.83 -30.10 3.22
C ARG A 20 21.56 -31.39 3.61
N GLY A 21 22.38 -31.31 4.65
CA GLY A 21 23.08 -32.45 5.22
C GLY A 21 24.25 -32.97 4.38
N ASP A 22 24.60 -32.30 3.28
CA ASP A 22 25.81 -32.58 2.51
C ASP A 22 27.04 -32.07 3.28
N ALA A 23 27.92 -32.99 3.66
CA ALA A 23 29.11 -32.69 4.46
C ALA A 23 30.15 -31.86 3.70
N ASP A 24 30.08 -31.84 2.36
CA ASP A 24 31.00 -31.12 1.49
C ASP A 24 30.53 -29.69 1.15
N VAL A 25 29.39 -29.25 1.68
CA VAL A 25 28.86 -27.90 1.49
C VAL A 25 29.42 -26.92 2.52
N ILE A 26 29.85 -25.74 2.06
CA ILE A 26 30.21 -24.59 2.88
C ILE A 26 29.38 -23.39 2.44
N VAL A 27 28.88 -22.61 3.39
CA VAL A 27 28.19 -21.34 3.11
C VAL A 27 29.11 -20.18 3.45
N LEU A 28 29.29 -19.28 2.47
CA LEU A 28 30.08 -18.06 2.61
C LEU A 28 29.18 -16.84 2.44
N GLY A 29 29.07 -16.01 3.48
CA GLY A 29 28.34 -14.74 3.40
C GLY A 29 29.24 -13.59 3.01
N LEU A 30 28.85 -12.79 2.00
CA LEU A 30 29.54 -11.55 1.64
C LEU A 30 29.34 -10.51 2.75
N ALA A 31 30.44 -10.12 3.39
CA ALA A 31 30.37 -9.17 4.49
C ALA A 31 30.07 -7.75 3.98
N ARG A 32 29.17 -6.98 4.61
CA ARG A 32 28.46 -7.27 5.88
C ARG A 32 27.03 -7.78 5.71
N GLY A 33 26.34 -7.27 4.69
CA GLY A 33 24.90 -7.46 4.50
C GLY A 33 24.50 -8.91 4.23
N GLY A 34 25.35 -9.69 3.55
CA GLY A 34 25.10 -11.10 3.26
C GLY A 34 25.17 -12.03 4.47
N ILE A 35 25.80 -11.65 5.58
CA ILE A 35 26.04 -12.56 6.72
C ILE A 35 24.75 -13.01 7.41
N PRO A 36 23.79 -12.12 7.77
CA PRO A 36 22.50 -12.55 8.33
C PRO A 36 21.70 -13.48 7.42
N VAL A 37 21.74 -13.25 6.11
CA VAL A 37 21.08 -14.11 5.10
C VAL A 37 21.77 -15.48 5.05
N ALA A 38 23.10 -15.47 4.96
CA ALA A 38 23.94 -16.66 4.91
C ALA A 38 23.80 -17.53 6.17
N TRP A 39 23.60 -16.91 7.34
CA TRP A 39 23.42 -17.64 8.59
C TRP A 39 22.15 -18.48 8.60
N GLU A 40 21.01 -17.94 8.14
CA GLU A 40 19.75 -18.69 8.05
C GLU A 40 19.89 -19.83 7.02
N VAL A 41 20.57 -19.59 5.90
CA VAL A 41 20.89 -20.64 4.91
C VAL A 41 21.77 -21.74 5.52
N ALA A 42 22.89 -21.38 6.15
CA ALA A 42 23.82 -22.32 6.75
C ALA A 42 23.17 -23.14 7.87
N SER A 43 22.41 -22.49 8.74
CA SER A 43 21.68 -23.15 9.83
C SER A 43 20.63 -24.13 9.31
N ALA A 44 19.92 -23.78 8.22
CA ALA A 44 18.94 -24.68 7.63
C ALA A 44 19.61 -25.89 6.95
N LEU A 45 20.70 -25.68 6.23
CA LEU A 45 21.42 -26.77 5.54
C LEU A 45 22.26 -27.64 6.48
N GLY A 46 22.53 -27.16 7.71
CA GLY A 46 23.46 -27.81 8.63
C GLY A 46 24.92 -27.66 8.21
N ALA A 47 25.24 -26.63 7.43
CA ALA A 47 26.55 -26.41 6.81
C ALA A 47 27.39 -25.38 7.61
N PRO A 48 28.73 -25.46 7.56
CA PRO A 48 29.60 -24.43 8.13
C PRO A 48 29.38 -23.06 7.49
N LEU A 49 29.33 -22.02 8.32
CA LEU A 49 29.29 -20.62 7.89
C LEU A 49 30.65 -19.94 8.10
N ASP A 50 31.14 -19.21 7.10
CA ASP A 50 32.23 -18.24 7.25
C ASP A 50 31.95 -16.94 6.49
N ALA A 51 32.68 -15.88 6.84
CA ALA A 51 32.62 -14.61 6.16
C ALA A 51 33.59 -14.56 4.97
N PHE A 52 33.09 -14.04 3.86
CA PHE A 52 33.90 -13.70 2.69
C PHE A 52 33.95 -12.18 2.53
N VAL A 53 35.14 -11.59 2.68
CA VAL A 53 35.31 -10.13 2.68
C VAL A 53 35.73 -9.67 1.30
N VAL A 54 34.92 -8.80 0.70
CA VAL A 54 35.22 -8.14 -0.57
C VAL A 54 35.14 -6.63 -0.39
N ARG A 55 36.11 -5.91 -0.95
CA ARG A 55 36.15 -4.45 -1.01
C ARG A 55 36.10 -4.00 -2.46
N LYS A 56 35.24 -3.04 -2.78
CA LYS A 56 35.23 -2.41 -4.10
C LYS A 56 36.44 -1.48 -4.22
N ILE A 57 37.11 -1.50 -5.36
CA ILE A 57 38.13 -0.52 -5.73
C ILE A 57 37.41 0.56 -6.54
N GLY A 58 37.14 1.70 -5.89
CA GLY A 58 36.55 2.86 -6.55
C GLY A 58 37.56 3.59 -7.43
N ALA A 59 37.08 4.33 -8.43
CA ALA A 59 37.91 5.25 -9.19
C ALA A 59 38.49 6.33 -8.26
N PRO A 60 39.75 6.76 -8.47
CA PRO A 60 40.31 7.88 -7.72
C PRO A 60 39.39 9.10 -7.78
N HIS A 61 39.09 9.70 -6.62
CA HIS A 61 38.16 10.83 -6.45
C HIS A 61 36.67 10.57 -6.73
N HIS A 62 36.30 9.35 -7.14
CA HIS A 62 34.91 8.92 -7.36
C HIS A 62 34.70 7.52 -6.77
N GLU A 63 34.66 7.46 -5.43
CA GLU A 63 34.70 6.20 -4.68
C GLU A 63 33.47 5.29 -4.95
N GLU A 64 32.34 5.89 -5.34
CA GLU A 64 31.11 5.18 -5.73
C GLU A 64 31.19 4.50 -7.11
N PHE A 65 32.15 4.89 -7.95
CA PHE A 65 32.32 4.31 -9.30
C PHE A 65 33.37 3.20 -9.27
N ALA A 66 32.93 1.94 -9.26
CA ALA A 66 33.83 0.79 -9.12
C ALA A 66 34.65 0.52 -10.40
N VAL A 67 35.98 0.49 -10.27
CA VAL A 67 36.93 0.11 -11.33
C VAL A 67 37.50 -1.30 -11.13
N GLY A 68 37.22 -1.90 -9.97
CA GLY A 68 37.63 -3.25 -9.63
C GLY A 68 37.14 -3.65 -8.24
N ALA A 69 37.66 -4.75 -7.72
CA ALA A 69 37.41 -5.24 -6.38
C ALA A 69 38.59 -6.07 -5.86
N LEU A 70 38.79 -6.01 -4.55
CA LEU A 70 39.80 -6.75 -3.79
C LEU A 70 39.08 -7.73 -2.86
N ALA A 71 39.44 -9.01 -2.93
CA ALA A 71 38.82 -10.06 -2.12
C ALA A 71 39.80 -10.67 -1.10
N SER A 72 39.25 -11.41 -0.15
CA SER A 72 39.96 -12.25 0.81
C SER A 72 41.12 -13.02 0.15
N GLY A 73 42.30 -12.99 0.77
CA GLY A 73 43.54 -13.55 0.19
C GLY A 73 44.32 -12.57 -0.70
N GLY A 74 43.92 -11.30 -0.78
CA GLY A 74 44.67 -10.23 -1.44
C GLY A 74 44.58 -10.25 -2.96
N ARG A 75 43.60 -10.97 -3.52
CA ARG A 75 43.38 -11.03 -4.96
C ARG A 75 42.63 -9.80 -5.45
N LEU A 76 43.20 -9.15 -6.44
CA LEU A 76 42.71 -7.92 -7.05
C LEU A 76 42.17 -8.21 -8.45
N VAL A 77 40.89 -7.90 -8.66
CA VAL A 77 40.22 -7.96 -9.96
C VAL A 77 39.96 -6.54 -10.44
N ILE A 78 40.39 -6.20 -11.65
CA ILE A 78 40.32 -4.84 -12.21
C ILE A 78 39.66 -4.91 -13.58
N ASN A 79 38.82 -3.93 -13.90
CA ASN A 79 38.34 -3.72 -15.25
C ASN A 79 39.34 -2.84 -16.03
N ASP A 80 40.18 -3.47 -16.84
CA ASP A 80 41.25 -2.80 -17.58
C ASP A 80 40.75 -1.76 -18.59
N ASP A 81 39.55 -1.95 -19.14
CA ASP A 81 38.96 -1.00 -20.09
C ASP A 81 38.52 0.28 -19.38
N VAL A 82 37.89 0.15 -18.20
CA VAL A 82 37.50 1.29 -17.36
C VAL A 82 38.72 2.07 -16.87
N VAL A 83 39.78 1.37 -16.46
CA VAL A 83 41.05 2.00 -16.02
C VAL A 83 41.69 2.79 -17.17
N ARG A 84 41.64 2.24 -18.40
CA ARG A 84 42.15 2.89 -19.61
C ARG A 84 41.34 4.13 -19.98
N ASP A 85 40.02 4.03 -19.97
CA ASP A 85 39.10 5.10 -20.36
C ASP A 85 39.17 6.28 -19.39
N LEU A 86 39.29 6.01 -18.09
CA LEU A 86 39.45 7.03 -17.05
C LEU A 86 40.90 7.53 -16.90
N ARG A 87 41.84 7.00 -17.69
CA ARG A 87 43.28 7.34 -17.65
C ARG A 87 43.87 7.27 -16.23
N ILE A 88 43.46 6.27 -15.46
CA ILE A 88 43.91 6.09 -14.08
C ILE A 88 45.38 5.62 -14.12
N SER A 89 46.26 6.37 -13.45
CA SER A 89 47.67 5.97 -13.37
C SER A 89 47.86 4.77 -12.43
N ALA A 90 48.90 3.98 -12.68
CA ALA A 90 49.25 2.83 -11.83
C ALA A 90 49.52 3.23 -10.37
N GLU A 91 50.02 4.45 -10.12
CA GLU A 91 50.28 4.96 -8.78
C GLU A 91 48.97 5.30 -8.04
N GLN A 92 48.03 5.96 -8.72
CA GLN A 92 46.71 6.25 -8.15
C GLN A 92 45.93 4.97 -7.83
N LEU A 93 45.95 3.99 -8.74
CA LEU A 93 45.31 2.70 -8.52
C LEU A 93 45.93 1.94 -7.34
N ARG A 94 47.27 1.91 -7.26
CA ARG A 94 47.98 1.27 -6.14
C ARG A 94 47.63 1.92 -4.79
N ALA A 95 47.53 3.25 -4.73
CA ALA A 95 47.14 3.93 -3.50
C ALA A 95 45.73 3.55 -3.01
N VAL A 96 44.77 3.40 -3.93
CA VAL A 96 43.41 2.93 -3.58
C VAL A 96 43.45 1.46 -3.13
N VAL A 97 44.15 0.60 -3.86
CA VAL A 97 44.30 -0.82 -3.52
C VAL A 97 44.95 -1.01 -2.14
N ASP A 98 46.01 -0.26 -1.82
CA ASP A 98 46.70 -0.35 -0.53
C ASP A 98 45.81 0.11 0.65
N ARG A 99 44.94 1.10 0.40
CA ARG A 99 43.96 1.57 1.39
C ARG A 99 42.87 0.53 1.61
N GLU A 100 42.26 0.04 0.54
CA GLU A 100 41.21 -0.98 0.62
C GLU A 100 41.74 -2.32 1.15
N GLY A 101 42.99 -2.66 0.85
CA GLY A 101 43.67 -3.85 1.37
C GLY A 101 43.91 -3.79 2.87
N ARG A 102 44.32 -2.64 3.42
CA ARG A 102 44.43 -2.47 4.88
C ARG A 102 43.08 -2.65 5.58
N GLU A 103 42.01 -2.11 5.00
CA GLU A 103 40.66 -2.26 5.55
C GLU A 103 40.15 -3.70 5.42
N LEU A 104 40.44 -4.38 4.31
CA LEU A 104 40.11 -5.80 4.12
C LEU A 104 40.77 -6.66 5.21
N ILE A 105 42.07 -6.48 5.44
CA ILE A 105 42.82 -7.20 6.48
C ILE A 105 42.25 -6.91 7.87
N ARG A 106 41.91 -5.64 8.16
CA ARG A 106 41.28 -5.25 9.43
C ARG A 106 39.96 -6.01 9.64
N ARG A 107 39.08 -6.04 8.63
CA ARG A 107 37.77 -6.72 8.72
C ARG A 107 37.90 -8.23 8.84
N GLU A 108 38.79 -8.85 8.07
CA GLU A 108 39.05 -10.29 8.19
C GLU A 108 39.50 -10.66 9.62
N ALA A 109 40.41 -9.86 10.20
CA ALA A 109 40.85 -10.07 11.58
C ALA A 109 39.70 -9.91 12.60
N VAL A 110 38.85 -8.89 12.41
CA VAL A 110 37.69 -8.62 13.27
C VAL A 110 36.65 -9.74 13.19
N TYR A 111 36.31 -10.24 12.01
CA TYR A 111 35.26 -11.25 11.83
C TYR A 111 35.73 -12.66 12.19
N ARG A 112 36.97 -13.01 11.86
CA ARG A 112 37.51 -14.36 12.15
C ARG A 112 37.96 -14.54 13.60
N GLN A 113 38.31 -13.46 14.31
CA GLN A 113 38.78 -13.48 15.69
C GLN A 113 39.90 -14.52 15.95
N GLY A 114 40.82 -14.66 14.99
CA GLY A 114 41.93 -15.62 15.08
C GLY A 114 41.63 -17.02 14.51
N ARG A 115 40.41 -17.29 14.03
CA ARG A 115 40.12 -18.52 13.25
C ARG A 115 40.81 -18.47 11.88
N PRO A 116 41.34 -19.60 11.37
CA PRO A 116 41.83 -19.66 10.00
C PRO A 116 40.66 -19.54 9.00
N PRO A 117 40.92 -19.06 7.77
CA PRO A 117 39.94 -19.14 6.68
C PRO A 117 39.48 -20.59 6.45
N VAL A 118 38.21 -20.78 6.10
CA VAL A 118 37.70 -22.11 5.75
C VAL A 118 38.32 -22.58 4.42
N ASP A 119 38.76 -23.83 4.40
CA ASP A 119 39.25 -24.49 3.18
C ASP A 119 38.08 -24.88 2.27
N VAL A 120 38.06 -24.29 1.07
CA VAL A 120 37.01 -24.49 0.06
C VAL A 120 37.44 -25.45 -1.05
N SER A 121 38.68 -25.94 -1.03
CA SER A 121 39.20 -26.81 -2.09
C SER A 121 38.42 -28.13 -2.15
N GLY A 122 37.97 -28.50 -3.35
CA GLY A 122 37.17 -29.70 -3.59
C GLY A 122 35.76 -29.68 -2.98
N ARG A 123 35.29 -28.55 -2.44
CA ARG A 123 33.98 -28.43 -1.77
C ARG A 123 32.94 -27.73 -2.62
N THR A 124 31.66 -27.91 -2.27
CA THR A 124 30.55 -27.12 -2.83
C THR A 124 30.43 -25.83 -2.02
N VAL A 125 30.63 -24.68 -2.65
CA VAL A 125 30.62 -23.37 -1.99
C VAL A 125 29.35 -22.63 -2.37
N ILE A 126 28.50 -22.32 -1.39
CA ILE A 126 27.32 -21.47 -1.55
C ILE A 126 27.69 -20.06 -1.10
N VAL A 127 27.75 -19.12 -2.04
CA VAL A 127 28.10 -17.72 -1.82
C VAL A 127 26.83 -16.88 -1.73
N VAL A 128 26.61 -16.25 -0.59
CA VAL A 128 25.37 -15.57 -0.25
C VAL A 128 25.59 -14.07 -0.04
N ASP A 129 24.72 -13.24 -0.61
CA ASP A 129 24.64 -11.79 -0.35
C ASP A 129 23.20 -11.36 -0.07
N ASP A 130 22.97 -10.17 0.48
CA ASP A 130 21.61 -9.66 0.73
C ASP A 130 20.87 -9.18 -0.53
N GLY A 131 21.60 -8.97 -1.62
CA GLY A 131 21.06 -8.83 -2.97
C GLY A 131 22.13 -8.36 -3.94
N LEU A 132 21.81 -8.29 -5.23
CA LEU A 132 22.72 -7.81 -6.25
C LEU A 132 22.13 -6.61 -6.97
N ALA A 133 22.85 -5.49 -6.98
CA ALA A 133 22.54 -4.38 -7.87
C ALA A 133 23.29 -4.53 -9.20
N THR A 134 24.62 -4.41 -9.16
CA THR A 134 25.49 -4.57 -10.33
C THR A 134 26.24 -5.91 -10.36
N GLY A 135 26.19 -6.67 -9.26
CA GLY A 135 26.93 -7.93 -9.11
C GLY A 135 28.45 -7.80 -8.91
N SER A 136 29.04 -6.60 -8.97
CA SER A 136 30.51 -6.41 -8.99
C SER A 136 31.27 -7.08 -7.83
N SER A 137 30.73 -7.01 -6.61
CA SER A 137 31.33 -7.69 -5.45
C SER A 137 31.23 -9.21 -5.55
N MET A 138 30.13 -9.73 -6.11
CA MET A 138 29.91 -11.15 -6.33
C MET A 138 30.83 -11.70 -7.41
N PHE A 139 31.02 -10.97 -8.53
CA PHE A 139 31.97 -11.35 -9.58
C PHE A 139 33.40 -11.52 -9.03
N ALA A 140 33.85 -10.60 -8.19
CA ALA A 140 35.17 -10.68 -7.56
C ALA A 140 35.28 -11.84 -6.56
N ALA A 141 34.18 -12.15 -5.85
CA ALA A 141 34.13 -13.32 -4.98
C ALA A 141 34.28 -14.62 -5.78
N ILE A 142 33.54 -14.76 -6.88
CA ILE A 142 33.60 -15.94 -7.76
C ILE A 142 35.00 -16.13 -8.34
N ASP A 143 35.62 -15.09 -8.89
CA ASP A 143 36.98 -15.17 -9.45
C ASP A 143 38.01 -15.63 -8.41
N THR A 144 37.86 -15.14 -7.18
CA THR A 144 38.76 -15.50 -6.08
C THR A 144 38.52 -16.91 -5.56
N LEU A 145 37.27 -17.37 -5.53
CA LEU A 145 36.92 -18.73 -5.14
C LEU A 145 37.36 -19.74 -6.17
N ARG A 146 37.19 -19.47 -7.47
CA ARG A 146 37.67 -20.37 -8.56
C ARG A 146 39.15 -20.69 -8.45
N ALA A 147 39.96 -19.74 -8.01
CA ALA A 147 41.40 -19.94 -7.82
C ALA A 147 41.77 -20.87 -6.66
N GLN A 148 40.81 -21.20 -5.79
CA GLN A 148 40.97 -22.12 -4.66
C GLN A 148 40.49 -23.54 -4.99
N ASP A 149 40.13 -23.78 -6.26
CA ASP A 149 39.73 -25.08 -6.80
C ASP A 149 38.55 -25.75 -6.05
N PRO A 150 37.40 -25.05 -5.85
CA PRO A 150 36.19 -25.66 -5.31
C PRO A 150 35.58 -26.65 -6.31
N ALA A 151 34.86 -27.66 -5.82
CA ALA A 151 34.15 -28.59 -6.70
C ALA A 151 32.98 -27.93 -7.42
N LYS A 152 32.27 -27.03 -6.74
CA LYS A 152 31.16 -26.25 -7.28
C LYS A 152 31.08 -24.87 -6.62
N ILE A 153 30.63 -23.88 -7.38
CA ILE A 153 30.26 -22.56 -6.87
C ILE A 153 28.78 -22.33 -7.17
N ILE A 154 28.01 -22.06 -6.11
CA ILE A 154 26.60 -21.72 -6.15
C ILE A 154 26.46 -20.29 -5.63
N VAL A 155 25.78 -19.43 -6.38
CA VAL A 155 25.45 -18.08 -5.91
C VAL A 155 24.00 -18.07 -5.48
N ALA A 156 23.72 -17.55 -4.29
CA ALA A 156 22.36 -17.48 -3.77
C ALA A 156 22.08 -16.09 -3.23
N VAL A 157 21.06 -15.41 -3.77
CA VAL A 157 20.69 -14.05 -3.34
C VAL A 157 19.17 -13.89 -3.25
N PRO A 158 18.67 -13.05 -2.33
CA PRO A 158 17.24 -12.79 -2.22
C PRO A 158 16.67 -12.06 -3.45
N ALA A 159 17.34 -11.01 -3.91
CA ALA A 159 16.86 -10.16 -5.00
C ALA A 159 17.98 -9.65 -5.91
N ALA A 160 17.74 -9.64 -7.22
CA ALA A 160 18.68 -9.14 -8.23
C ALA A 160 17.98 -8.83 -9.58
N PRO A 161 18.51 -7.93 -10.42
CA PRO A 161 18.04 -7.77 -11.80
C PRO A 161 18.23 -9.06 -12.59
N GLU A 162 17.28 -9.35 -13.48
CA GLU A 162 17.36 -10.53 -14.35
C GLU A 162 18.64 -10.54 -15.21
N SER A 163 19.08 -9.37 -15.70
CA SER A 163 20.32 -9.22 -16.47
C SER A 163 21.55 -9.69 -15.69
N THR A 164 21.68 -9.27 -14.44
CA THR A 164 22.79 -9.66 -13.56
C THR A 164 22.75 -11.15 -13.21
N CYS A 165 21.55 -11.70 -12.97
CA CYS A 165 21.38 -13.14 -12.75
C CYS A 165 21.85 -13.96 -13.96
N ARG A 166 21.49 -13.56 -15.18
CA ARG A 166 21.91 -14.27 -16.41
C ARG A 166 23.42 -14.22 -16.62
N GLU A 167 24.04 -13.07 -16.35
CA GLU A 167 25.49 -12.91 -16.45
C GLU A 167 26.22 -13.82 -15.45
N LEU A 168 25.81 -13.80 -14.18
CA LEU A 168 26.39 -14.67 -13.15
C LEU A 168 26.16 -16.15 -13.42
N ALA A 169 24.97 -16.53 -13.89
CA ALA A 169 24.65 -17.92 -14.24
C ALA A 169 25.58 -18.51 -15.30
N SER A 170 26.24 -17.68 -16.14
CA SER A 170 27.25 -18.15 -17.09
C SER A 170 28.63 -18.43 -16.45
N MET A 171 28.82 -18.01 -15.20
CA MET A 171 30.10 -18.06 -14.46
C MET A 171 30.08 -18.99 -13.25
N VAL A 172 28.95 -19.60 -12.90
CA VAL A 172 28.83 -20.47 -11.72
C VAL A 172 28.08 -21.74 -12.09
N ASP A 173 28.18 -22.76 -11.26
CA ASP A 173 27.47 -24.02 -11.50
C ASP A 173 25.97 -23.85 -11.32
N GLU A 174 25.57 -22.96 -10.40
CA GLU A 174 24.17 -22.67 -10.11
C GLU A 174 23.97 -21.24 -9.60
N MET A 175 22.93 -20.55 -10.12
CA MET A 175 22.50 -19.23 -9.68
C MET A 175 21.07 -19.32 -9.12
N VAL A 176 20.94 -19.09 -7.82
CA VAL A 176 19.66 -19.10 -7.09
C VAL A 176 19.29 -17.65 -6.74
N CYS A 177 18.15 -17.20 -7.25
CA CYS A 177 17.61 -15.89 -6.94
C CYS A 177 16.14 -16.03 -6.52
N ALA A 178 15.80 -15.58 -5.31
CA ALA A 178 14.42 -15.74 -4.81
C ALA A 178 13.42 -14.81 -5.51
N THR A 179 13.83 -13.62 -5.96
CA THR A 179 12.99 -12.73 -6.75
C THR A 179 13.81 -11.84 -7.71
N MET A 180 13.25 -11.54 -8.89
CA MET A 180 13.88 -10.67 -9.90
C MET A 180 12.95 -9.51 -10.25
N PRO A 181 12.85 -8.46 -9.42
CA PRO A 181 11.90 -7.36 -9.64
C PRO A 181 12.26 -6.54 -10.89
N SER A 182 11.23 -6.00 -11.55
CA SER A 182 11.36 -5.16 -12.74
C SER A 182 10.39 -3.97 -12.66
N PRO A 183 10.86 -2.71 -12.68
CA PRO A 183 12.27 -2.31 -12.72
C PRO A 183 12.99 -2.64 -11.40
N PHE A 184 14.28 -3.01 -11.48
CA PHE A 184 15.14 -3.13 -10.30
C PHE A 184 15.79 -1.77 -10.02
N LEU A 185 15.48 -1.16 -8.88
CA LEU A 185 16.06 0.13 -8.48
C LEU A 185 17.23 -0.05 -7.51
N SER A 186 17.02 -0.76 -6.39
CA SER A 186 18.08 -1.04 -5.42
C SER A 186 17.83 -2.33 -4.65
N VAL A 187 18.88 -2.87 -4.00
CA VAL A 187 18.75 -4.02 -3.11
C VAL A 187 17.85 -3.69 -1.91
N GLY A 188 17.96 -2.48 -1.36
CA GLY A 188 17.22 -2.07 -0.16
C GLY A 188 15.70 -2.08 -0.34
N GLU A 189 15.21 -1.76 -1.54
CA GLU A 189 13.78 -1.82 -1.86
C GLU A 189 13.21 -3.23 -1.94
N SER A 190 14.06 -4.26 -1.88
CA SER A 190 13.58 -5.63 -1.74
C SER A 190 13.26 -5.97 -0.27
N PHE A 191 13.52 -5.08 0.68
CA PHE A 191 13.39 -5.29 2.13
C PHE A 191 12.53 -4.22 2.82
N TRP A 192 11.71 -4.64 3.78
CA TRP A 192 10.96 -3.74 4.66
C TRP A 192 11.87 -3.07 5.70
N ASP A 193 12.68 -3.88 6.38
CA ASP A 193 13.77 -3.45 7.26
C ASP A 193 15.11 -3.76 6.60
N PHE A 194 15.77 -2.71 6.09
CA PHE A 194 17.12 -2.76 5.53
C PHE A 194 18.16 -2.04 6.39
N THR A 195 17.96 -2.04 7.72
CA THR A 195 18.90 -1.43 8.68
C THR A 195 20.33 -1.94 8.45
N GLN A 196 21.31 -1.05 8.64
CA GLN A 196 22.71 -1.38 8.37
C GLN A 196 23.25 -2.43 9.35
N VAL A 197 23.75 -3.54 8.81
CA VAL A 197 24.39 -4.62 9.60
C VAL A 197 25.70 -4.12 10.21
N THR A 198 25.84 -4.31 11.52
CA THR A 198 27.03 -3.86 12.28
C THR A 198 28.12 -4.93 12.32
N ASP A 199 29.37 -4.53 12.56
CA ASP A 199 30.48 -5.49 12.72
C ASP A 199 30.24 -6.43 13.92
N ARG A 200 29.56 -5.95 14.97
CA ARG A 200 29.18 -6.75 16.15
C ARG A 200 28.19 -7.84 15.78
N GLU A 201 27.16 -7.50 15.01
CA GLU A 201 26.16 -8.47 14.56
C GLU A 201 26.79 -9.58 13.70
N VAL A 202 27.73 -9.23 12.81
CA VAL A 202 28.51 -10.22 12.04
C VAL A 202 29.28 -11.16 12.96
N GLN A 203 29.95 -10.63 13.99
CA GLN A 203 30.69 -11.45 14.95
C GLN A 203 29.78 -12.40 15.73
N ASP A 204 28.64 -11.90 16.23
CA ASP A 204 27.67 -12.68 17.00
C ASP A 204 27.15 -13.86 16.15
N LEU A 205 26.79 -13.61 14.89
CA LEU A 205 26.34 -14.65 13.95
C LEU A 205 27.42 -15.67 13.62
N LEU A 206 28.65 -15.22 13.32
CA LEU A 206 29.76 -16.12 12.98
C LEU A 206 30.28 -16.93 14.18
N SER A 207 29.96 -16.53 15.41
CA SER A 207 30.29 -17.27 16.63
C SER A 207 29.22 -18.32 17.00
N THR A 208 28.03 -18.21 16.41
CA THR A 208 26.91 -19.12 16.64
C THR A 208 27.03 -20.32 15.71
N SER A 209 27.08 -21.53 16.27
CA SER A 209 27.23 -22.77 15.50
C SER A 209 26.01 -23.04 14.60
N THR A 210 26.26 -23.29 13.31
CA THR A 210 25.26 -23.70 12.31
C THR A 210 25.26 -25.21 12.04
N THR A 211 26.23 -25.95 12.59
CA THR A 211 26.47 -27.39 12.29
C THR A 211 26.08 -28.33 13.43
N THR A 212 25.73 -27.83 14.61
CA THR A 212 25.25 -28.66 15.73
C THR A 212 23.79 -29.03 15.52
N GLN A 213 23.54 -30.23 14.99
CA GLN A 213 22.24 -30.87 15.11
C GLN A 213 21.96 -31.20 16.58
N GLY A 214 20.93 -30.56 17.15
CA GLY A 214 20.26 -30.98 18.38
C GLY A 214 20.26 -29.95 19.50
N VAL A 215 19.28 -29.04 19.46
CA VAL A 215 18.36 -28.51 20.50
C VAL A 215 17.74 -27.28 19.80
N ASP A 216 16.57 -27.35 19.15
CA ASP A 216 15.28 -27.33 19.85
C ASP A 216 14.09 -27.75 18.94
N GLU A 217 14.16 -28.92 18.30
CA GLU A 217 12.96 -29.54 17.68
C GLU A 217 11.98 -30.13 18.73
N ARG A 218 12.18 -29.82 20.02
CA ARG A 218 11.18 -30.01 21.08
C ARG A 218 10.65 -28.68 21.65
N GLY A 219 10.88 -27.57 20.94
CA GLY A 219 10.18 -26.29 21.13
C GLY A 219 9.27 -25.89 19.97
N ALA A 220 9.38 -26.54 18.80
CA ALA A 220 8.59 -26.22 17.59
C ALA A 220 7.52 -27.25 17.22
N ALA A 221 7.40 -28.37 17.95
CA ALA A 221 6.42 -29.43 17.68
C ALA A 221 5.46 -29.71 18.86
N THR A 222 5.32 -28.78 19.80
CA THR A 222 4.24 -28.81 20.80
C THR A 222 3.59 -27.44 20.89
N GLY A 223 2.75 -27.16 19.89
CA GLY A 223 1.86 -26.03 19.86
C GLY A 223 1.14 -25.80 18.52
N SER A 224 1.55 -26.44 17.42
CA SER A 224 1.21 -25.94 16.08
C SER A 224 -0.04 -26.53 15.40
N GLY A 225 -1.22 -25.95 15.63
CA GLY A 225 -2.29 -25.98 14.61
C GLY A 225 -1.79 -25.37 13.28
N SER A 226 -2.37 -25.74 12.15
CA SER A 226 -2.09 -25.12 10.84
C SER A 226 -2.35 -23.60 10.87
N ALA A 227 -1.84 -22.84 9.89
CA ALA A 227 -2.16 -21.41 9.76
C ALA A 227 -3.68 -21.18 9.73
N VAL A 228 -4.39 -22.08 9.05
CA VAL A 228 -5.86 -22.15 9.01
C VAL A 228 -6.45 -22.34 10.40
N ASP A 229 -5.92 -23.26 11.21
CA ASP A 229 -6.42 -23.47 12.58
C ASP A 229 -6.20 -22.23 13.47
N ALA A 230 -5.09 -21.51 13.26
CA ALA A 230 -4.81 -20.29 13.99
C ALA A 230 -5.80 -19.17 13.64
N ILE A 231 -6.19 -19.05 12.37
CA ILE A 231 -7.22 -18.10 11.91
C ILE A 231 -8.60 -18.51 12.43
N ARG A 232 -8.98 -19.79 12.28
CA ARG A 232 -10.27 -20.32 12.76
C ARG A 232 -10.46 -20.12 14.26
N ALA A 233 -9.38 -20.19 15.05
CA ALA A 233 -9.44 -20.01 16.50
C ALA A 233 -9.86 -18.59 16.93
N ILE A 234 -9.70 -17.58 16.08
CA ILE A 234 -10.04 -16.17 16.37
C ILE A 234 -11.18 -15.64 15.49
N ALA A 235 -11.67 -16.43 14.54
CA ALA A 235 -12.73 -16.03 13.63
C ALA A 235 -14.02 -15.75 14.40
N VAL A 236 -14.60 -14.58 14.16
CA VAL A 236 -15.90 -14.16 14.67
C VAL A 236 -16.89 -14.26 13.53
N GLU A 237 -18.01 -14.94 13.72
CA GLU A 237 -19.03 -15.07 12.69
C GLU A 237 -19.52 -13.69 12.21
N ALA A 238 -19.53 -13.51 10.89
CA ALA A 238 -19.98 -12.28 10.24
C ALA A 238 -20.77 -12.65 8.97
N PRO A 239 -21.98 -13.23 9.12
CA PRO A 239 -22.80 -13.61 7.98
C PRO A 239 -23.06 -12.39 7.09
N CYS A 240 -22.93 -12.57 5.77
CA CYS A 240 -22.99 -11.49 4.79
C CYS A 240 -22.02 -10.33 5.05
N GLY A 241 -20.92 -10.58 5.79
CA GLY A 241 -19.93 -9.57 6.17
C GLY A 241 -20.32 -8.69 7.36
N VAL A 242 -21.40 -9.00 8.08
CA VAL A 242 -21.86 -8.20 9.23
C VAL A 242 -21.65 -8.97 10.54
N PRO A 243 -20.65 -8.59 11.37
CA PRO A 243 -20.46 -9.20 12.68
C PRO A 243 -21.63 -8.90 13.62
N SER A 244 -21.74 -9.67 14.72
CA SER A 244 -22.73 -9.37 15.75
C SER A 244 -22.55 -7.95 16.34
N PRO A 245 -23.62 -7.28 16.83
CA PRO A 245 -23.50 -5.94 17.40
C PRO A 245 -22.46 -5.86 18.53
N ALA A 246 -22.40 -6.88 19.39
CA ALA A 246 -21.41 -6.95 20.46
C ALA A 246 -19.97 -6.98 19.92
N ALA A 247 -19.71 -7.72 18.84
CA ALA A 247 -18.39 -7.79 18.21
C ALA A 247 -18.00 -6.47 17.52
N ILE A 248 -18.96 -5.77 16.90
CA ILE A 248 -18.71 -4.45 16.31
C ILE A 248 -18.32 -3.44 17.39
N LEU A 249 -19.08 -3.40 18.50
CA LEU A 249 -18.81 -2.47 19.60
C LEU A 249 -17.49 -2.78 20.32
N ASP A 250 -17.14 -4.06 20.49
CA ASP A 250 -15.85 -4.47 21.07
C ASP A 250 -14.66 -4.07 20.18
N LEU A 251 -14.80 -4.24 18.85
CA LEU A 251 -13.79 -3.82 17.88
C LEU A 251 -13.58 -2.30 17.89
N VAL A 252 -14.68 -1.53 17.88
CA VAL A 252 -14.63 -0.07 17.84
C VAL A 252 -14.15 0.52 19.16
N GLY A 253 -14.63 0.01 20.29
CA GLY A 253 -14.32 0.54 21.62
C GLY A 253 -14.57 2.05 21.71
N ASP A 254 -13.56 2.79 22.18
CA ASP A 254 -13.60 4.25 22.33
C ASP A 254 -13.09 5.02 21.10
N ALA A 255 -12.99 4.36 19.93
CA ALA A 255 -12.53 5.04 18.72
C ALA A 255 -13.52 6.11 18.25
N ASN A 256 -12.98 7.25 17.82
CA ASN A 256 -13.74 8.34 17.22
C ASN A 256 -13.75 8.27 15.68
N VAL A 257 -12.78 7.57 15.08
CA VAL A 257 -12.68 7.45 13.63
C VAL A 257 -12.63 5.98 13.24
N VAL A 258 -13.59 5.51 12.46
CA VAL A 258 -13.63 4.11 11.99
C VAL A 258 -13.57 4.12 10.48
N LEU A 259 -12.49 3.60 9.90
CA LEU A 259 -12.31 3.48 8.46
C LEU A 259 -12.71 2.08 8.04
N ILE A 260 -13.66 1.97 7.11
CA ILE A 260 -14.14 0.70 6.58
C ILE A 260 -13.81 0.63 5.10
N GLY A 261 -12.86 -0.26 4.80
CA GLY A 261 -12.33 -0.55 3.49
C GLY A 261 -13.20 -1.49 2.67
N GLU A 262 -12.98 -1.50 1.36
CA GLU A 262 -13.46 -2.55 0.46
C GLU A 262 -12.35 -2.97 -0.50
N SER A 263 -12.22 -4.27 -0.79
CA SER A 263 -11.25 -4.75 -1.79
C SER A 263 -11.76 -4.59 -3.23
N SER A 264 -13.00 -4.16 -3.42
CA SER A 264 -13.51 -3.74 -4.72
C SER A 264 -14.56 -2.62 -4.66
N HIS A 265 -14.57 -1.72 -5.66
CA HIS A 265 -15.60 -0.67 -5.80
C HIS A 265 -16.91 -1.14 -6.43
N GLY A 266 -17.11 -2.44 -6.59
CA GLY A 266 -18.18 -3.00 -7.41
C GLY A 266 -18.84 -4.23 -6.83
N THR A 267 -18.71 -4.46 -5.53
CA THR A 267 -19.22 -5.66 -4.86
C THR A 267 -20.39 -5.31 -3.95
N HIS A 268 -21.53 -5.98 -4.14
CA HIS A 268 -22.76 -5.71 -3.40
C HIS A 268 -22.59 -5.91 -1.89
N GLU A 269 -21.98 -7.02 -1.47
CA GLU A 269 -21.86 -7.39 -0.07
C GLU A 269 -20.96 -6.43 0.71
N PHE A 270 -19.93 -5.85 0.09
CA PHE A 270 -19.09 -4.84 0.73
C PHE A 270 -19.87 -3.56 1.02
N TYR A 271 -20.67 -3.08 0.06
CA TYR A 271 -21.53 -1.91 0.27
C TYR A 271 -22.61 -2.20 1.32
N SER A 272 -23.25 -3.37 1.25
CA SER A 272 -24.29 -3.78 2.18
C SER A 272 -23.76 -3.90 3.61
N ALA A 273 -22.62 -4.59 3.79
CA ALA A 273 -21.98 -4.74 5.09
C ALA A 273 -21.51 -3.39 5.67
N ARG A 274 -20.88 -2.53 4.85
CA ARG A 274 -20.50 -1.17 5.27
C ARG A 274 -21.71 -0.37 5.73
N ALA A 275 -22.81 -0.41 4.99
CA ALA A 275 -24.04 0.27 5.35
C ALA A 275 -24.60 -0.24 6.68
N GLU A 276 -24.75 -1.55 6.86
CA GLU A 276 -25.30 -2.13 8.10
C GLU A 276 -24.42 -1.90 9.33
N ILE A 277 -23.09 -2.06 9.19
CA ILE A 277 -22.14 -1.74 10.28
C ILE A 277 -22.26 -0.26 10.65
N THR A 278 -22.31 0.63 9.65
CA THR A 278 -22.40 2.08 9.88
C THR A 278 -23.72 2.48 10.54
N LYS A 279 -24.85 1.88 10.15
CA LYS A 279 -26.15 2.08 10.83
C LYS A 279 -26.04 1.79 12.32
N ARG A 280 -25.42 0.65 12.68
CA ARG A 280 -25.18 0.27 14.09
C ARG A 280 -24.27 1.26 14.80
N LEU A 281 -23.19 1.71 14.17
CA LEU A 281 -22.30 2.71 14.77
C LEU A 281 -23.02 4.05 15.03
N ILE A 282 -23.90 4.47 14.13
CA ILE A 282 -24.71 5.68 14.30
C ILE A 282 -25.73 5.51 15.44
N GLU A 283 -26.45 4.39 15.49
CA GLU A 283 -27.53 4.17 16.45
C GLU A 283 -27.03 3.82 17.86
N GLU A 284 -25.95 3.04 17.96
CA GLU A 284 -25.51 2.42 19.21
C GLU A 284 -24.21 3.04 19.76
N ALA A 285 -23.34 3.58 18.91
CA ALA A 285 -22.03 4.15 19.31
C ALA A 285 -21.93 5.67 19.16
N GLY A 286 -22.98 6.32 18.64
CA GLY A 286 -23.10 7.77 18.53
C GLY A 286 -22.22 8.39 17.45
N PHE A 287 -22.08 7.74 16.29
CA PHE A 287 -21.37 8.32 15.15
C PHE A 287 -22.19 9.43 14.46
N ASP A 288 -21.54 10.58 14.22
CA ASP A 288 -22.17 11.83 13.77
C ASP A 288 -22.09 12.02 12.25
N ALA A 289 -21.19 11.31 11.57
CA ALA A 289 -20.97 11.51 10.14
C ALA A 289 -20.45 10.26 9.43
N VAL A 290 -20.78 10.19 8.14
CA VAL A 290 -20.17 9.28 7.17
C VAL A 290 -19.38 10.10 6.18
N ALA A 291 -18.09 9.82 6.04
CA ALA A 291 -17.19 10.48 5.10
C ALA A 291 -16.72 9.49 4.04
N ALA A 292 -17.11 9.68 2.79
CA ALA A 292 -16.86 8.75 1.70
C ALA A 292 -15.69 9.21 0.80
N GLU A 293 -15.04 8.26 0.13
CA GLU A 293 -14.14 8.46 -1.02
C GLU A 293 -14.93 8.99 -2.23
N ALA A 294 -15.53 10.15 -2.04
CA ALA A 294 -16.50 10.78 -2.91
C ALA A 294 -16.11 12.24 -3.09
N ASP A 295 -16.43 12.79 -4.24
CA ASP A 295 -16.24 14.20 -4.54
C ASP A 295 -17.06 15.07 -3.56
N TRP A 296 -16.42 16.07 -2.97
CA TRP A 296 -17.03 16.96 -1.96
C TRP A 296 -18.39 17.57 -2.37
N PRO A 297 -18.53 18.25 -3.54
CA PRO A 297 -19.80 18.87 -3.94
C PRO A 297 -20.93 17.85 -4.18
N ASP A 298 -20.60 16.65 -4.65
CA ASP A 298 -21.60 15.61 -4.91
C ASP A 298 -22.15 15.03 -3.62
N ALA A 299 -21.25 14.74 -2.66
CA ALA A 299 -21.63 14.31 -1.34
C ALA A 299 -22.38 15.41 -0.57
N TYR A 300 -22.05 16.69 -0.78
CA TYR A 300 -22.79 17.80 -0.18
C TYR A 300 -24.25 17.87 -0.64
N ARG A 301 -24.54 17.53 -1.90
CA ARG A 301 -25.93 17.41 -2.38
C ARG A 301 -26.69 16.33 -1.61
N VAL A 302 -26.06 15.18 -1.38
CA VAL A 302 -26.62 14.08 -0.56
C VAL A 302 -26.81 14.53 0.89
N ASP A 303 -25.83 15.24 1.47
CA ASP A 303 -25.90 15.79 2.82
C ASP A 303 -27.11 16.71 3.02
N ARG A 304 -27.33 17.64 2.08
CA ARG A 304 -28.47 18.54 2.12
C ARG A 304 -29.77 17.73 2.13
N TYR A 305 -29.89 16.73 1.26
CA TYR A 305 -31.05 15.86 1.24
C TYR A 305 -31.25 15.15 2.59
N VAL A 306 -30.25 14.46 3.13
CA VAL A 306 -30.41 13.67 4.37
C VAL A 306 -30.71 14.51 5.60
N ARG A 307 -30.37 15.81 5.61
CA ARG A 307 -30.64 16.73 6.73
C ARG A 307 -31.90 17.59 6.60
N GLY A 308 -32.79 17.32 5.66
CA GLY A 308 -33.99 18.15 5.51
C GLY A 308 -33.90 19.30 4.53
N GLY A 309 -32.73 19.55 3.94
CA GLY A 309 -32.44 20.69 3.08
C GLY A 309 -32.44 20.38 1.58
N GLY A 310 -32.25 21.43 0.78
CA GLY A 310 -32.19 21.31 -0.68
C GLY A 310 -33.55 21.17 -1.36
N THR A 311 -33.53 20.79 -2.63
CA THR A 311 -34.73 20.66 -3.49
C THR A 311 -35.02 19.22 -3.91
N ASP A 312 -34.13 18.28 -3.60
CA ASP A 312 -34.29 16.88 -3.97
C ASP A 312 -35.33 16.20 -3.06
N THR A 313 -36.22 15.40 -3.66
CA THR A 313 -37.35 14.77 -2.95
C THR A 313 -37.17 13.27 -2.73
N SER A 314 -36.13 12.66 -3.31
CA SER A 314 -35.79 11.24 -3.15
C SER A 314 -34.29 11.02 -3.06
N ALA A 315 -33.89 9.90 -2.45
CA ALA A 315 -32.51 9.46 -2.40
C ALA A 315 -31.89 9.31 -3.80
N GLU A 316 -32.64 8.73 -4.76
CA GLU A 316 -32.23 8.62 -6.16
C GLU A 316 -31.90 9.98 -6.77
N MET A 317 -32.73 11.02 -6.56
CA MET A 317 -32.45 12.37 -7.04
C MET A 317 -31.21 13.00 -6.40
N ALA A 318 -31.01 12.79 -5.10
CA ALA A 318 -29.84 13.31 -4.39
C ALA A 318 -28.53 12.69 -4.91
N LEU A 319 -28.56 11.39 -5.21
CA LEU A 319 -27.43 10.66 -5.81
C LEU A 319 -27.15 11.06 -7.26
N ARG A 320 -28.06 11.81 -7.92
CA ARG A 320 -27.83 12.25 -9.31
C ARG A 320 -26.62 13.15 -9.48
N GLY A 321 -26.13 13.77 -8.41
CA GLY A 321 -24.90 14.57 -8.42
C GLY A 321 -23.66 13.77 -8.83
N PHE A 322 -23.61 12.46 -8.60
CA PHE A 322 -22.47 11.63 -9.00
C PHE A 322 -22.48 11.32 -10.51
N GLU A 323 -22.12 12.30 -11.33
CA GLU A 323 -22.15 12.21 -12.80
C GLU A 323 -20.83 11.69 -13.40
N ARG A 324 -19.72 11.81 -12.64
CA ARG A 324 -18.38 11.43 -13.10
C ARG A 324 -18.20 9.91 -13.08
N PHE A 325 -17.35 9.42 -13.99
CA PHE A 325 -16.91 8.03 -13.96
C PHE A 325 -16.09 7.73 -12.68
N PRO A 326 -16.37 6.59 -12.01
CA PRO A 326 -17.47 5.65 -12.25
C PRO A 326 -18.79 6.07 -11.57
N GLY A 327 -19.92 5.98 -12.28
CA GLY A 327 -21.23 6.30 -11.68
C GLY A 327 -21.67 5.30 -10.61
N TRP A 328 -21.45 4.00 -10.82
CA TRP A 328 -21.99 2.93 -9.97
C TRP A 328 -21.45 2.91 -8.54
N MET A 329 -20.29 3.52 -8.30
CA MET A 329 -19.64 3.53 -6.99
C MET A 329 -20.54 4.17 -5.94
N TRP A 330 -21.20 5.28 -6.29
CA TRP A 330 -22.13 5.95 -5.37
C TRP A 330 -23.60 5.91 -5.86
N ARG A 331 -23.84 5.63 -7.15
CA ARG A 331 -25.19 5.46 -7.73
C ARG A 331 -25.54 3.99 -7.90
N ASN A 332 -25.88 3.38 -6.79
CA ASN A 332 -26.31 1.98 -6.73
C ASN A 332 -27.46 1.79 -5.75
N THR A 333 -28.08 0.62 -5.82
CA THR A 333 -29.25 0.26 -5.01
C THR A 333 -28.98 0.27 -3.51
N VAL A 334 -27.76 -0.06 -3.08
CA VAL A 334 -27.39 -0.05 -1.66
C VAL A 334 -27.27 1.39 -1.15
N MET A 335 -26.61 2.27 -1.91
CA MET A 335 -26.48 3.69 -1.57
C MET A 335 -27.81 4.42 -1.56
N GLU A 336 -28.72 4.10 -2.47
CA GLU A 336 -30.09 4.62 -2.47
C GLU A 336 -30.80 4.25 -1.16
N GLY A 337 -30.77 2.97 -0.78
CA GLY A 337 -31.38 2.49 0.46
C GLY A 337 -30.74 3.08 1.72
N PHE A 338 -29.41 3.22 1.75
CA PHE A 338 -28.69 3.82 2.88
C PHE A 338 -28.99 5.31 3.03
N THR A 339 -29.00 6.05 1.92
CA THR A 339 -29.32 7.49 1.89
C THR A 339 -30.75 7.75 2.35
N GLN A 340 -31.70 6.92 1.91
CA GLN A 340 -33.09 7.00 2.37
C GLN A 340 -33.19 6.70 3.87
N TRP A 341 -32.51 5.66 4.36
CA TRP A 341 -32.49 5.34 5.79
C TRP A 341 -31.91 6.49 6.64
N LEU A 342 -30.81 7.11 6.20
CA LEU A 342 -30.23 8.27 6.89
C LEU A 342 -31.22 9.44 6.97
N ARG A 343 -31.94 9.70 5.87
CA ARG A 343 -32.99 10.73 5.83
C ARG A 343 -34.10 10.44 6.83
N ASP A 344 -34.67 9.24 6.77
CA ASP A 344 -35.78 8.84 7.64
C ASP A 344 -35.40 8.89 9.11
N ARG A 345 -34.15 8.50 9.42
CA ARG A 345 -33.58 8.60 10.75
C ARG A 345 -33.50 10.06 11.22
N ASN A 346 -32.91 10.94 10.41
CA ASN A 346 -32.72 12.34 10.76
C ASN A 346 -34.06 13.08 10.93
N ASP A 347 -35.06 12.79 10.09
CA ASP A 347 -36.41 13.33 10.22
C ASP A 347 -37.06 12.94 11.58
N GLY A 348 -36.66 11.81 12.16
CA GLY A 348 -37.06 11.39 13.51
C GLY A 348 -36.36 12.13 14.66
N ILE A 349 -35.32 12.93 14.39
CA ILE A 349 -34.52 13.65 15.38
C ILE A 349 -34.91 15.13 15.39
N ALA A 350 -35.44 15.59 16.52
CA ALA A 350 -35.97 16.96 16.65
C ALA A 350 -34.88 18.05 16.66
N ASP A 351 -33.65 17.74 17.10
CA ASP A 351 -32.54 18.70 17.13
C ASP A 351 -31.66 18.53 15.88
N PRO A 352 -31.65 19.50 14.94
CA PRO A 352 -30.86 19.41 13.72
C PRO A 352 -29.35 19.30 13.95
N ARG A 353 -28.86 19.69 15.14
CA ARG A 353 -27.43 19.58 15.48
C ARG A 353 -26.98 18.14 15.67
N LEU A 354 -27.92 17.23 15.93
CA LEU A 354 -27.69 15.79 16.12
C LEU A 354 -27.96 15.00 14.83
N HIS A 355 -28.26 15.67 13.71
CA HIS A 355 -28.43 15.00 12.43
C HIS A 355 -27.10 14.44 11.94
N THR A 356 -27.12 13.18 11.53
CA THR A 356 -25.95 12.54 10.93
C THR A 356 -25.79 13.03 9.50
N GLY A 357 -24.58 13.49 9.15
CA GLY A 357 -24.27 14.01 7.81
C GLY A 357 -23.56 13.00 6.91
N PHE A 358 -23.56 13.26 5.60
CA PHE A 358 -22.83 12.49 4.59
C PHE A 358 -21.86 13.40 3.83
N TYR A 359 -20.57 13.10 3.82
CA TYR A 359 -19.54 14.02 3.33
C TYR A 359 -18.61 13.32 2.33
N GLY A 360 -18.05 14.10 1.42
CA GLY A 360 -17.00 13.65 0.51
C GLY A 360 -15.63 13.93 1.11
N LEU A 361 -14.59 13.26 0.62
CA LEU A 361 -13.20 13.51 1.00
C LEU A 361 -12.31 13.79 -0.22
N ASP A 362 -12.76 13.43 -1.42
CA ASP A 362 -11.94 13.36 -2.62
C ASP A 362 -11.91 14.68 -3.41
N LEU A 363 -10.92 14.82 -4.31
CA LEU A 363 -10.54 16.09 -4.96
C LEU A 363 -10.77 16.16 -6.47
N TYR A 364 -11.38 15.15 -7.10
CA TYR A 364 -11.49 15.11 -8.56
C TYR A 364 -12.49 16.12 -9.16
N SER A 365 -13.35 16.72 -8.34
CA SER A 365 -14.42 17.65 -8.75
C SER A 365 -13.96 19.11 -8.91
N LEU A 366 -12.85 19.35 -9.62
CA LEU A 366 -12.25 20.70 -9.77
C LEU A 366 -13.26 21.77 -10.23
N HIS A 367 -13.87 21.61 -11.40
CA HIS A 367 -14.79 22.62 -11.96
C HIS A 367 -16.06 22.80 -11.13
N ARG A 368 -16.64 21.71 -10.61
CA ARG A 368 -17.81 21.80 -9.74
C ARG A 368 -17.50 22.48 -8.41
N SER A 369 -16.33 22.22 -7.84
CA SER A 369 -15.88 22.89 -6.62
C SER A 369 -15.68 24.39 -6.84
N MET A 370 -15.13 24.81 -7.99
CA MET A 370 -15.05 26.23 -8.37
C MET A 370 -16.43 26.89 -8.42
N ASN A 371 -17.40 26.23 -9.08
CA ASN A 371 -18.76 26.74 -9.18
C ASN A 371 -19.44 26.86 -7.82
N GLN A 372 -19.27 25.89 -6.91
CA GLN A 372 -19.83 25.97 -5.56
C GLN A 372 -19.27 27.16 -4.75
N VAL A 373 -17.99 27.49 -4.92
CA VAL A 373 -17.40 28.69 -4.28
C VAL A 373 -18.01 29.97 -4.86
N ILE A 374 -18.17 30.04 -6.19
CA ILE A 374 -18.76 31.21 -6.85
C ILE A 374 -20.23 31.39 -6.45
N GLU A 375 -21.03 30.32 -6.44
CA GLU A 375 -22.45 30.35 -6.06
C GLU A 375 -22.64 30.83 -4.61
N TYR A 376 -21.80 30.34 -3.69
CA TYR A 376 -21.79 30.83 -2.30
C TYR A 376 -21.47 32.32 -2.22
N LEU A 377 -20.42 32.76 -2.93
CA LEU A 377 -20.02 34.17 -2.92
C LEU A 377 -21.06 35.07 -3.58
N ASP A 378 -21.75 34.65 -4.63
CA ASP A 378 -22.82 35.44 -5.25
C ASP A 378 -23.93 35.80 -4.25
N ALA A 379 -24.22 34.90 -3.31
CA ALA A 379 -25.21 35.13 -2.27
C ALA A 379 -24.69 36.06 -1.15
N VAL A 380 -23.42 35.95 -0.79
CA VAL A 380 -22.86 36.58 0.43
C VAL A 380 -22.04 37.85 0.16
N ASP A 381 -21.25 37.86 -0.91
CA ASP A 381 -20.38 38.96 -1.35
C ASP A 381 -20.18 38.92 -2.90
N PRO A 382 -21.07 39.58 -3.66
CA PRO A 382 -21.01 39.59 -5.12
C PRO A 382 -19.70 40.16 -5.70
N ASP A 383 -19.04 41.08 -4.99
CA ASP A 383 -17.75 41.65 -5.43
C ASP A 383 -16.63 40.60 -5.29
N ALA A 384 -16.65 39.82 -4.20
CA ALA A 384 -15.76 38.66 -4.06
C ALA A 384 -16.06 37.56 -5.08
N ALA A 385 -17.33 37.35 -5.44
CA ALA A 385 -17.71 36.41 -6.48
C ALA A 385 -17.16 36.82 -7.86
N ALA A 386 -17.16 38.11 -8.19
CA ALA A 386 -16.56 38.62 -9.42
C ALA A 386 -15.04 38.35 -9.48
N ARG A 387 -14.32 38.59 -8.37
CA ARG A 387 -12.88 38.26 -8.27
C ARG A 387 -12.61 36.75 -8.37
N ALA A 388 -13.47 35.92 -7.77
CA ALA A 388 -13.36 34.47 -7.85
C ALA A 388 -13.49 33.96 -9.30
N ARG A 389 -14.44 34.49 -10.07
CA ARG A 389 -14.58 34.19 -11.51
C ARG A 389 -13.35 34.59 -12.30
N GLU A 390 -12.78 35.76 -12.04
CA GLU A 390 -11.56 36.22 -12.70
C GLU A 390 -10.38 35.29 -12.41
N ARG A 391 -10.19 34.89 -11.15
CA ARG A 391 -9.13 33.96 -10.73
C ARG A 391 -9.29 32.58 -11.35
N TYR A 392 -10.49 32.00 -11.29
CA TYR A 392 -10.76 30.67 -11.83
C TYR A 392 -10.78 30.62 -13.36
N GLY A 393 -10.97 31.77 -14.03
CA GLY A 393 -10.89 31.88 -15.49
C GLY A 393 -9.54 31.47 -16.09
N CYS A 394 -8.48 31.30 -15.28
CA CYS A 394 -7.21 30.73 -15.74
C CYS A 394 -7.36 29.28 -16.25
N PHE A 395 -8.33 28.51 -15.74
CA PHE A 395 -8.60 27.14 -16.18
C PHE A 395 -9.30 27.09 -17.55
N ASP A 396 -10.04 28.15 -17.92
CA ASP A 396 -10.80 28.22 -19.18
C ASP A 396 -9.89 28.31 -20.42
N LEU A 397 -8.62 28.66 -20.24
CA LEU A 397 -7.62 28.72 -21.31
C LEU A 397 -7.17 27.32 -21.78
N VAL A 398 -7.54 26.26 -21.06
CA VAL A 398 -7.24 24.88 -21.42
C VAL A 398 -8.52 24.16 -21.80
N THR A 399 -8.63 23.71 -23.06
CA THR A 399 -9.84 23.08 -23.60
C THR A 399 -10.06 21.68 -23.00
N GLY A 400 -11.09 21.52 -22.17
CA GLY A 400 -11.61 20.24 -21.65
C GLY A 400 -12.34 20.43 -20.31
N GLU A 401 -13.43 19.71 -20.07
CA GLU A 401 -14.11 19.68 -18.74
C GLU A 401 -13.35 18.82 -17.71
N ASP A 402 -12.22 18.22 -18.12
CA ASP A 402 -11.39 17.37 -17.28
C ASP A 402 -10.08 18.06 -16.86
N GLY A 403 -9.80 18.09 -15.56
CA GLY A 403 -8.53 18.63 -15.03
C GLY A 403 -7.27 17.93 -15.57
N GLN A 404 -7.41 16.79 -16.27
CA GLN A 404 -6.33 16.11 -16.98
C GLN A 404 -5.76 16.96 -18.13
N SER A 405 -6.61 17.70 -18.85
CA SER A 405 -6.19 18.60 -19.93
C SER A 405 -5.31 19.74 -19.39
N TYR A 406 -5.71 20.32 -18.24
CA TYR A 406 -4.88 21.28 -17.49
C TYR A 406 -3.56 20.67 -17.04
N GLY A 407 -3.60 19.48 -16.43
CA GLY A 407 -2.41 18.78 -15.96
C GLY A 407 -1.39 18.52 -17.07
N TYR A 408 -1.85 18.16 -18.27
CA TYR A 408 -0.98 17.93 -19.42
C TYR A 408 -0.28 19.24 -19.85
N ALA A 409 -1.03 20.34 -19.99
CA ALA A 409 -0.47 21.63 -20.36
C ALA A 409 0.53 22.16 -19.31
N ALA A 410 0.19 22.03 -18.02
CA ALA A 410 1.03 22.46 -16.90
C ALA A 410 2.33 21.65 -16.77
N ALA A 411 2.25 20.32 -16.94
CA ALA A 411 3.41 19.43 -16.77
C ALA A 411 4.47 19.58 -17.87
N PHE A 412 4.06 19.93 -19.10
CA PHE A 412 4.98 20.13 -20.23
C PHE A 412 5.36 21.59 -20.48
N GLY A 413 5.06 22.49 -19.52
CA GLY A 413 5.46 23.90 -19.58
C GLY A 413 4.78 24.70 -20.68
N ALA A 414 3.57 24.29 -21.10
CA ALA A 414 2.82 24.89 -22.19
C ALA A 414 1.84 26.01 -21.73
N GLY A 415 2.00 26.55 -20.51
CA GLY A 415 1.19 27.64 -19.96
C GLY A 415 1.64 28.08 -18.56
N GLU A 416 1.16 29.23 -18.10
CA GLU A 416 1.27 29.65 -16.69
C GLU A 416 0.38 28.73 -15.82
N THR A 417 0.83 28.42 -14.60
CA THR A 417 0.02 27.63 -13.65
C THR A 417 -1.06 28.50 -13.00
N CYS A 418 -2.19 27.87 -12.66
CA CYS A 418 -3.27 28.48 -11.89
C CYS A 418 -2.99 28.55 -10.38
N GLU A 419 -1.80 28.12 -9.93
CA GLU A 419 -1.45 27.93 -8.52
C GLU A 419 -1.64 29.20 -7.69
N ALA A 420 -1.17 30.35 -8.18
CA ALA A 420 -1.31 31.62 -7.47
C ALA A 420 -2.79 32.02 -7.31
N GLN A 421 -3.59 31.84 -8.36
CA GLN A 421 -5.00 32.21 -8.39
C GLN A 421 -5.83 31.37 -7.41
N VAL A 422 -5.62 30.05 -7.37
CA VAL A 422 -6.36 29.17 -6.46
C VAL A 422 -5.94 29.37 -5.00
N VAL A 423 -4.66 29.66 -4.75
CA VAL A 423 -4.16 30.00 -3.39
C VAL A 423 -4.74 31.33 -2.92
N ASP A 424 -4.67 32.37 -3.74
CA ASP A 424 -5.21 33.70 -3.41
C ASP A 424 -6.72 33.64 -3.12
N GLN A 425 -7.45 32.83 -3.90
CA GLN A 425 -8.89 32.64 -3.68
C GLN A 425 -9.19 31.99 -2.33
N LEU A 426 -8.45 30.94 -1.96
CA LEU A 426 -8.62 30.28 -0.65
C LEU A 426 -8.23 31.20 0.51
N VAL A 427 -7.15 31.96 0.35
CA VAL A 427 -6.68 32.91 1.37
C VAL A 427 -7.70 34.03 1.59
N GLU A 428 -8.26 34.60 0.52
CA GLU A 428 -9.28 35.65 0.63
C GLU A 428 -10.56 35.13 1.30
N LEU A 429 -11.02 33.94 0.93
CA LEU A 429 -12.21 33.32 1.52
C LEU A 429 -12.04 33.13 3.03
N ARG A 430 -10.88 32.60 3.47
CA ARG A 430 -10.55 32.41 4.88
C ARG A 430 -10.37 33.73 5.64
N ALA A 431 -9.75 34.73 5.01
CA ALA A 431 -9.59 36.05 5.61
C ALA A 431 -10.95 36.72 5.89
N SER A 432 -11.95 36.42 5.06
CA SER A 432 -13.30 36.96 5.16
C SER A 432 -14.25 36.09 6.00
N ALA A 433 -13.79 34.92 6.47
CA ALA A 433 -14.59 33.92 7.17
C ALA A 433 -15.35 34.49 8.39
N ALA A 434 -14.68 35.30 9.22
CA ALA A 434 -15.31 35.91 10.39
C ALA A 434 -16.43 36.90 10.01
N ALA A 435 -16.28 37.62 8.90
CA ALA A 435 -17.28 38.56 8.41
C ALA A 435 -18.51 37.84 7.82
N TYR A 436 -18.31 36.68 7.20
CA TYR A 436 -19.39 35.88 6.62
C TYR A 436 -20.14 35.05 7.67
N ALA A 437 -19.42 34.45 8.62
CA ALA A 437 -20.00 33.62 9.68
C ALA A 437 -20.90 34.39 10.66
N HIS A 438 -20.73 35.71 10.79
CA HIS A 438 -21.51 36.54 11.73
C HIS A 438 -22.87 37.02 11.19
N ARG A 439 -23.23 36.71 9.93
CA ARG A 439 -24.45 37.27 9.33
C ARG A 439 -25.72 36.51 9.70
N ASP A 440 -25.72 35.18 9.75
CA ASP A 440 -26.97 34.38 9.93
C ASP A 440 -26.85 33.15 10.87
N GLY A 441 -25.84 33.09 11.74
CA GLY A 441 -25.71 32.05 12.76
C GLY A 441 -25.14 30.71 12.26
N GLN A 442 -25.61 29.58 12.79
CA GLN A 442 -24.98 28.26 12.59
C GLN A 442 -25.12 27.73 11.14
N ILE A 443 -26.20 28.07 10.43
CA ILE A 443 -26.36 27.73 9.01
C ILE A 443 -25.30 28.43 8.16
N ALA A 444 -25.01 29.71 8.44
CA ALA A 444 -23.95 30.44 7.75
C ALA A 444 -22.55 29.84 8.01
N ALA A 445 -22.33 29.25 9.19
CA ALA A 445 -21.08 28.56 9.50
C ALA A 445 -20.90 27.25 8.73
N ASP A 446 -21.97 26.45 8.56
CA ASP A 446 -21.97 25.25 7.74
C ASP A 446 -21.75 25.60 6.25
N GLU A 447 -22.49 26.57 5.70
CA GLU A 447 -22.34 26.99 4.30
C GLU A 447 -20.95 27.56 4.00
N LEU A 448 -20.40 28.37 4.90
CA LEU A 448 -19.01 28.85 4.80
C LEU A 448 -18.01 27.69 4.83
N PHE A 449 -18.19 26.71 5.74
CA PHE A 449 -17.33 25.54 5.81
C PHE A 449 -17.34 24.76 4.48
N HIS A 450 -18.52 24.55 3.88
CA HIS A 450 -18.61 23.92 2.57
C HIS A 450 -17.92 24.72 1.46
N ALA A 451 -18.05 26.05 1.45
CA ALA A 451 -17.33 26.91 0.51
C ALA A 451 -15.80 26.80 0.69
N GLU A 452 -15.32 26.80 1.93
CA GLU A 452 -13.89 26.64 2.23
C GLU A 452 -13.33 25.28 1.82
N ARG A 453 -14.11 24.21 2.00
CA ARG A 453 -13.72 22.86 1.56
C ARG A 453 -13.64 22.77 0.05
N ASN A 454 -14.61 23.30 -0.68
CA ASN A 454 -14.55 23.38 -2.14
C ASN A 454 -13.32 24.20 -2.60
N ALA A 455 -13.04 25.36 -2.00
CA ALA A 455 -11.85 26.15 -2.34
C ALA A 455 -10.52 25.41 -2.05
N ALA A 456 -10.47 24.62 -0.96
CA ALA A 456 -9.32 23.76 -0.67
C ALA A 456 -9.17 22.63 -1.68
N SER A 457 -10.27 21.96 -2.07
CA SER A 457 -10.28 20.95 -3.13
C SER A 457 -9.82 21.51 -4.47
N VAL A 458 -10.18 22.75 -4.84
CA VAL A 458 -9.68 23.40 -6.06
C VAL A 458 -8.17 23.59 -6.03
N ARG A 459 -7.62 24.10 -4.90
CA ARG A 459 -6.17 24.25 -4.72
C ARG A 459 -5.44 22.92 -4.82
N ASP A 460 -5.94 21.89 -4.16
CA ASP A 460 -5.27 20.58 -4.11
C ASP A 460 -5.43 19.82 -5.43
N ALA A 461 -6.56 19.99 -6.12
CA ALA A 461 -6.77 19.48 -7.47
C ALA A 461 -5.81 20.12 -8.48
N GLU A 462 -5.54 21.42 -8.41
CA GLU A 462 -4.52 22.08 -9.23
C GLU A 462 -3.16 21.38 -9.08
N ALA A 463 -2.70 21.22 -7.83
CA ALA A 463 -1.42 20.60 -7.52
C ALA A 463 -1.38 19.12 -7.95
N TYR A 464 -2.49 18.40 -7.75
CA TYR A 464 -2.65 17.01 -8.19
C TYR A 464 -2.50 16.88 -9.70
N TYR A 465 -3.26 17.65 -10.49
CA TYR A 465 -3.23 17.55 -11.95
C TYR A 465 -1.87 17.96 -12.52
N ARG A 466 -1.22 18.97 -11.94
CA ARG A 466 0.12 19.41 -12.33
C ARG A 466 1.19 18.34 -12.11
N THR A 467 1.06 17.52 -11.07
CA THR A 467 2.03 16.45 -10.75
C THR A 467 1.68 15.09 -11.40
N MET A 468 0.45 14.92 -11.90
CA MET A 468 -0.05 13.69 -12.50
C MET A 468 0.84 13.14 -13.62
N PHE A 469 1.53 14.01 -14.38
CA PHE A 469 2.41 13.61 -15.49
C PHE A 469 3.92 13.59 -15.12
N GLY A 470 4.29 13.97 -13.88
CA GLY A 470 5.67 13.99 -13.40
C GLY A 470 6.09 12.75 -12.60
N GLY A 471 5.14 12.04 -11.96
CA GLY A 471 5.39 10.78 -11.25
C GLY A 471 4.21 10.29 -10.39
N ARG A 472 3.89 8.99 -10.47
CA ARG A 472 2.69 8.37 -9.85
C ARG A 472 2.63 8.49 -8.32
N VAL A 473 3.76 8.32 -7.63
CA VAL A 473 3.84 8.38 -6.15
C VAL A 473 3.52 9.78 -5.62
N SER A 474 3.90 10.83 -6.35
CA SER A 474 3.66 12.22 -5.93
C SER A 474 2.17 12.57 -5.98
N SER A 475 1.46 12.19 -7.05
CA SER A 475 0.03 12.50 -7.18
C SER A 475 -0.84 11.65 -6.24
N TRP A 476 -0.47 10.39 -6.01
CA TRP A 476 -1.12 9.53 -5.01
C TRP A 476 -1.07 10.15 -3.62
N ASN A 477 0.13 10.54 -3.18
CA ASN A 477 0.33 11.14 -1.85
C ASN A 477 -0.39 12.46 -1.66
N LEU A 478 -0.54 13.26 -2.72
CA LEU A 478 -1.33 14.50 -2.65
C LEU A 478 -2.80 14.20 -2.41
N ARG A 479 -3.35 13.18 -3.08
CA ARG A 479 -4.75 12.78 -2.92
C ARG A 479 -5.06 12.26 -1.53
N ASP A 480 -4.24 11.37 -1.00
CA ASP A 480 -4.49 10.80 0.33
C ASP A 480 -4.25 11.81 1.46
N ARG A 481 -3.30 12.73 1.29
CA ARG A 481 -3.14 13.87 2.21
C ARG A 481 -4.36 14.79 2.18
N HIS A 482 -4.90 15.10 0.99
CA HIS A 482 -6.11 15.90 0.87
C HIS A 482 -7.28 15.23 1.60
N MET A 483 -7.52 13.93 1.37
CA MET A 483 -8.60 13.21 2.07
C MET A 483 -8.44 13.23 3.60
N ALA A 484 -7.22 13.02 4.10
CA ALA A 484 -6.94 13.07 5.53
C ALA A 484 -7.11 14.49 6.12
N ASP A 485 -6.64 15.53 5.42
CA ASP A 485 -6.77 16.93 5.85
C ASP A 485 -8.24 17.41 5.82
N THR A 486 -9.02 16.92 4.85
CA THR A 486 -10.46 17.17 4.75
C THR A 486 -11.20 16.49 5.90
N LEU A 487 -10.83 15.26 6.25
CA LEU A 487 -11.37 14.54 7.40
C LEU A 487 -11.09 15.27 8.73
N ASP A 488 -9.86 15.76 8.94
CA ASP A 488 -9.51 16.52 10.14
C ASP A 488 -10.35 17.79 10.27
N ALA A 489 -10.49 18.54 9.17
CA ALA A 489 -11.30 19.75 9.16
C ALA A 489 -12.78 19.44 9.43
N LEU A 490 -13.29 18.31 8.92
CA LEU A 490 -14.64 17.84 9.16
C LEU A 490 -14.87 17.49 10.63
N ILE A 491 -13.96 16.75 11.26
CA ILE A 491 -14.03 16.37 12.68
C ILE A 491 -14.05 17.61 13.57
N VAL A 492 -13.19 18.60 13.29
CA VAL A 492 -13.16 19.87 14.04
C VAL A 492 -14.47 20.64 13.87
N HIS A 493 -14.96 20.77 12.64
CA HIS A 493 -16.21 21.47 12.34
C HIS A 493 -17.42 20.82 13.03
N LEU A 494 -17.53 19.49 12.96
CA LEU A 494 -18.56 18.72 13.65
C LEU A 494 -18.47 18.84 15.17
N GLY A 495 -17.26 18.82 15.71
CA GLY A 495 -17.06 18.94 17.15
C GLY A 495 -17.49 20.31 17.71
N HIS A 496 -17.34 21.38 16.93
CA HIS A 496 -17.88 22.69 17.28
C HIS A 496 -19.41 22.74 17.24
N ARG A 497 -20.05 21.96 16.35
CA ARG A 497 -21.51 21.90 16.23
C ARG A 497 -22.18 21.24 17.44
N THR A 498 -21.60 20.14 17.93
CA THR A 498 -22.16 19.35 19.05
C THR A 498 -21.56 19.71 20.41
N GLY A 499 -20.39 20.36 20.44
CA GLY A 499 -19.67 20.67 21.67
C GLY A 499 -18.94 19.46 22.27
N ALA A 500 -18.80 18.37 21.52
CA ALA A 500 -18.12 17.14 21.91
C ALA A 500 -17.21 16.65 20.76
N PRO A 501 -16.22 15.77 21.02
CA PRO A 501 -15.43 15.17 19.95
C PRO A 501 -16.34 14.45 18.94
N ALA A 502 -16.25 14.82 17.67
CA ALA A 502 -17.06 14.20 16.63
C ALA A 502 -16.59 12.79 16.33
N LYS A 503 -17.56 11.90 16.08
CA LYS A 503 -17.29 10.52 15.65
C LYS A 503 -17.64 10.34 14.18
N VAL A 504 -16.70 9.83 13.39
CA VAL A 504 -16.83 9.74 11.92
C VAL A 504 -16.52 8.34 11.42
N VAL A 505 -17.41 7.80 10.60
CA VAL A 505 -17.14 6.59 9.82
C VAL A 505 -16.63 7.00 8.44
N VAL A 506 -15.53 6.41 8.00
CA VAL A 506 -14.93 6.69 6.69
C VAL A 506 -15.13 5.49 5.77
N TRP A 507 -15.65 5.70 4.57
CA TRP A 507 -15.79 4.67 3.54
C TRP A 507 -14.84 4.96 2.39
N ALA A 508 -13.87 4.08 2.19
CA ALA A 508 -12.93 4.18 1.07
C ALA A 508 -12.45 2.79 0.65
N HIS A 509 -11.68 2.69 -0.43
CA HIS A 509 -11.06 1.44 -0.84
C HIS A 509 -10.02 0.95 0.18
N ASN A 510 -9.75 -0.36 0.27
CA ASN A 510 -8.69 -0.93 1.13
C ASN A 510 -7.32 -0.29 0.87
N SER A 511 -7.06 0.14 -0.37
CA SER A 511 -5.83 0.84 -0.75
C SER A 511 -5.69 2.23 -0.11
N HIS A 512 -6.79 2.83 0.36
CA HIS A 512 -6.79 4.09 1.11
C HIS A 512 -6.96 3.85 2.62
N VAL A 513 -7.74 2.83 3.00
CA VAL A 513 -8.04 2.53 4.42
C VAL A 513 -6.91 1.81 5.13
N GLY A 514 -6.17 0.93 4.46
CA GLY A 514 -5.10 0.17 5.10
C GLY A 514 -3.88 1.01 5.44
N ASP A 515 -3.12 0.66 6.47
CA ASP A 515 -1.85 1.33 6.80
C ASP A 515 -0.77 1.02 5.75
N ALA A 516 -0.33 2.03 4.99
CA ALA A 516 0.65 1.87 3.92
C ALA A 516 1.98 1.27 4.41
N ARG A 517 2.34 1.48 5.68
CA ARG A 517 3.57 0.91 6.29
C ARG A 517 3.50 -0.61 6.48
N ALA A 518 2.42 -1.25 6.02
CA ALA A 518 2.30 -2.70 5.95
C ALA A 518 2.25 -3.21 4.50
N THR A 519 2.37 -2.34 3.49
CA THR A 519 2.13 -2.68 2.08
C THR A 519 3.31 -2.33 1.17
N GLU A 520 3.45 -3.06 0.07
CA GLU A 520 4.46 -2.83 -0.96
C GLU A 520 4.47 -1.38 -1.48
N MET A 521 3.30 -0.75 -1.52
CA MET A 521 3.13 0.64 -1.92
C MET A 521 3.81 1.61 -0.93
N GLY A 522 3.76 1.32 0.37
CA GLY A 522 4.44 2.14 1.39
C GLY A 522 5.96 2.16 1.23
N VAL A 523 6.59 1.06 0.82
CA VAL A 523 8.04 1.03 0.54
C VAL A 523 8.39 1.87 -0.68
N GLN A 524 7.49 1.92 -1.66
CA GLN A 524 7.62 2.79 -2.83
C GLN A 524 7.36 4.27 -2.50
N GLY A 525 7.05 4.58 -1.23
CA GLY A 525 6.84 5.93 -0.73
C GLY A 525 5.39 6.41 -0.85
N GLU A 526 4.44 5.55 -1.19
CA GLU A 526 3.01 5.88 -1.17
C GLU A 526 2.47 5.94 0.27
N LEU A 527 1.55 6.88 0.51
CA LEU A 527 0.84 7.07 1.76
C LEU A 527 -0.61 6.66 1.58
N THR A 528 -1.24 6.31 2.69
CA THR A 528 -2.67 6.02 2.74
C THR A 528 -3.40 6.88 3.76
N VAL A 529 -4.69 7.12 3.55
CA VAL A 529 -5.56 7.77 4.55
C VAL A 529 -5.49 7.02 5.89
N GLY A 530 -5.50 5.68 5.86
CA GLY A 530 -5.35 4.83 7.04
C GLY A 530 -4.09 5.10 7.84
N GLN A 531 -2.94 5.17 7.16
CA GLN A 531 -1.67 5.52 7.81
C GLN A 531 -1.74 6.91 8.44
N LEU A 532 -2.19 7.91 7.67
CA LEU A 532 -2.24 9.30 8.14
C LEU A 532 -3.18 9.47 9.32
N VAL A 533 -4.35 8.84 9.31
CA VAL A 533 -5.30 8.85 10.43
C VAL A 533 -4.68 8.15 11.64
N ARG A 534 -4.04 6.99 11.46
CA ARG A 534 -3.39 6.28 12.58
C ARG A 534 -2.25 7.10 13.19
N GLU A 535 -1.48 7.85 12.39
CA GLU A 535 -0.44 8.77 12.87
C GLU A 535 -1.02 9.97 13.64
N ARG A 536 -2.19 10.47 13.24
CA ARG A 536 -2.83 11.66 13.85
C ARG A 536 -3.66 11.33 15.10
N TYR A 537 -4.39 10.22 15.08
CA TYR A 537 -5.38 9.84 16.11
C TYR A 537 -4.95 8.66 16.98
N GLY A 538 -3.88 7.94 16.61
CA GLY A 538 -3.37 6.80 17.39
C GLY A 538 -4.45 5.76 17.66
N ASP A 539 -4.63 5.41 18.94
CA ASP A 539 -5.60 4.41 19.39
C ASP A 539 -7.07 4.87 19.28
N SER A 540 -7.33 6.14 18.94
CA SER A 540 -8.69 6.66 18.70
C SER A 540 -9.20 6.38 17.28
N CYS A 541 -8.53 5.54 16.51
CA CYS A 541 -9.00 5.08 15.20
C CYS A 541 -9.05 3.55 15.08
N ARG A 542 -9.89 3.04 14.16
CA ARG A 542 -9.90 1.62 13.75
C ARG A 542 -9.93 1.50 12.24
N LEU A 543 -9.08 0.63 11.70
CA LEU A 543 -9.00 0.31 10.27
C LEU A 543 -9.60 -1.09 10.04
N ILE A 544 -10.65 -1.19 9.24
CA ILE A 544 -11.33 -2.45 8.94
C ILE A 544 -11.21 -2.71 7.45
N GLY A 545 -10.56 -3.81 7.06
CA GLY A 545 -10.47 -4.24 5.66
C GLY A 545 -11.57 -5.24 5.30
N MET A 546 -12.03 -5.24 4.05
CA MET A 546 -12.93 -6.28 3.52
C MET A 546 -12.27 -7.04 2.38
N THR A 547 -12.48 -8.36 2.29
CA THR A 547 -11.85 -9.22 1.28
C THR A 547 -12.81 -10.28 0.74
N THR A 548 -12.53 -10.82 -0.46
CA THR A 548 -13.32 -11.88 -1.11
C THR A 548 -12.45 -12.85 -1.91
N HIS A 549 -12.83 -14.13 -1.93
CA HIS A 549 -12.12 -15.15 -2.69
C HIS A 549 -12.52 -15.16 -4.17
N GLU A 550 -13.82 -15.14 -4.47
CA GLU A 550 -14.35 -15.18 -5.84
C GLU A 550 -15.74 -14.54 -5.96
N GLY A 551 -16.29 -14.52 -7.19
CA GLY A 551 -17.67 -14.10 -7.42
C GLY A 551 -17.82 -13.18 -8.63
N THR A 552 -18.66 -12.15 -8.51
CA THR A 552 -18.81 -11.11 -9.55
C THR A 552 -18.62 -9.72 -8.99
N VAL A 553 -18.21 -8.79 -9.86
CA VAL A 553 -17.93 -7.38 -9.54
C VAL A 553 -18.44 -6.49 -10.67
N THR A 554 -19.00 -5.34 -10.34
CA THR A 554 -19.28 -4.28 -11.31
C THR A 554 -18.01 -3.44 -11.51
N ALA A 555 -17.43 -3.52 -12.71
CA ALA A 555 -16.22 -2.78 -13.04
C ALA A 555 -16.19 -2.50 -14.55
N SER A 556 -15.32 -1.58 -14.97
CA SER A 556 -15.10 -1.32 -16.40
C SER A 556 -13.82 -1.99 -16.91
N SER A 557 -13.75 -2.23 -18.23
CA SER A 557 -12.53 -2.70 -18.90
C SER A 557 -11.51 -1.57 -19.16
N THR A 558 -11.96 -0.32 -19.22
CA THR A 558 -11.14 0.87 -19.52
C THR A 558 -11.60 2.06 -18.68
N TRP A 559 -10.72 3.04 -18.49
CA TRP A 559 -11.09 4.29 -17.83
C TRP A 559 -12.18 5.02 -18.64
N GLY A 560 -13.24 5.47 -17.99
CA GLY A 560 -14.38 6.11 -18.65
C GLY A 560 -15.29 5.18 -19.46
N GLY A 561 -15.08 3.86 -19.38
CA GLY A 561 -15.94 2.88 -20.06
C GLY A 561 -17.24 2.59 -19.30
N ASP A 562 -18.10 1.79 -19.91
CA ASP A 562 -19.37 1.39 -19.31
C ASP A 562 -19.17 0.46 -18.09
N ALA A 563 -20.18 0.43 -17.22
CA ALA A 563 -20.26 -0.54 -16.13
C ALA A 563 -20.55 -1.94 -16.70
N GLU A 564 -19.73 -2.93 -16.36
CA GLU A 564 -19.88 -4.32 -16.76
C GLU A 564 -19.97 -5.20 -15.50
N CYS A 565 -20.82 -6.22 -15.52
CA CYS A 565 -20.78 -7.29 -14.53
C CYS A 565 -19.69 -8.29 -14.96
N LYS A 566 -18.63 -8.42 -14.15
CA LYS A 566 -17.43 -9.20 -14.48
C LYS A 566 -17.19 -10.29 -13.45
N VAL A 567 -16.66 -11.43 -13.89
CA VAL A 567 -16.33 -12.56 -13.01
C VAL A 567 -14.97 -12.33 -12.34
N VAL A 568 -14.95 -12.31 -11.02
CA VAL A 568 -13.73 -12.28 -10.21
C VAL A 568 -13.13 -13.68 -10.20
N ARG A 569 -11.83 -13.80 -10.53
CA ARG A 569 -11.16 -15.11 -10.53
C ARG A 569 -10.99 -15.59 -9.08
N PRO A 570 -10.88 -16.90 -8.83
CA PRO A 570 -10.45 -17.40 -7.52
C PRO A 570 -9.15 -16.73 -7.08
N SER A 571 -9.02 -16.47 -5.78
CA SER A 571 -7.82 -15.81 -5.26
C SER A 571 -6.56 -16.65 -5.47
N LEU A 572 -5.41 -15.97 -5.53
CA LEU A 572 -4.14 -16.64 -5.75
C LEU A 572 -3.73 -17.45 -4.52
N SER A 573 -3.14 -18.63 -4.68
CA SER A 573 -2.80 -19.52 -3.54
C SER A 573 -1.83 -18.92 -2.51
N THR A 574 -1.09 -17.88 -2.86
CA THR A 574 -0.17 -17.15 -1.97
C THR A 574 -0.78 -15.87 -1.37
N SER A 575 -2.08 -15.67 -1.57
CA SER A 575 -2.81 -14.49 -1.11
C SER A 575 -3.41 -14.66 0.28
N ILE A 576 -3.70 -13.54 0.95
CA ILE A 576 -4.43 -13.56 2.22
C ILE A 576 -5.85 -14.09 2.00
N GLU A 577 -6.49 -13.78 0.88
CA GLU A 577 -7.83 -14.25 0.54
C GLU A 577 -7.88 -15.77 0.40
N ALA A 578 -6.83 -16.41 -0.11
CA ALA A 578 -6.77 -17.88 -0.19
C ALA A 578 -6.66 -18.52 1.20
N LEU A 579 -5.85 -17.93 2.09
CA LEU A 579 -5.76 -18.40 3.47
C LEU A 579 -7.10 -18.24 4.21
N LEU A 580 -7.80 -17.14 3.98
CA LEU A 580 -9.11 -16.87 4.59
C LEU A 580 -10.19 -17.82 4.03
N HIS A 581 -10.21 -18.05 2.70
CA HIS A 581 -11.06 -19.03 2.04
C HIS A 581 -10.90 -20.44 2.65
N GLU A 582 -9.66 -20.91 2.82
CA GLU A 582 -9.38 -22.20 3.47
C GLU A 582 -9.87 -22.23 4.94
N SER A 583 -10.03 -21.07 5.56
CA SER A 583 -10.45 -20.90 6.95
C SER A 583 -11.96 -20.74 7.17
N VAL A 584 -12.74 -20.41 6.11
CA VAL A 584 -14.19 -20.11 6.15
C VAL A 584 -15.04 -21.15 6.90
N GLY A 585 -14.71 -22.43 6.78
CA GLY A 585 -15.48 -23.50 7.42
C GLY A 585 -16.90 -23.60 6.87
N ASP A 586 -17.91 -23.63 7.77
CA ASP A 586 -19.34 -23.75 7.42
C ASP A 586 -20.08 -22.39 7.34
N THR A 587 -19.34 -21.27 7.38
CA THR A 587 -19.92 -19.92 7.34
C THR A 587 -19.82 -19.32 5.93
N ASP A 588 -20.63 -18.32 5.59
CA ASP A 588 -20.49 -17.58 4.31
C ASP A 588 -19.56 -16.35 4.46
N GLY A 589 -19.13 -16.05 5.68
CA GLY A 589 -18.25 -14.94 6.00
C GLY A 589 -17.95 -14.81 7.49
N PHE A 590 -16.77 -14.27 7.80
CA PHE A 590 -16.28 -14.09 9.17
C PHE A 590 -15.39 -12.85 9.26
N MET A 591 -15.19 -12.37 10.49
CA MET A 591 -14.26 -11.30 10.83
C MET A 591 -13.10 -11.86 11.63
N ILE A 592 -11.88 -11.39 11.36
CA ILE A 592 -10.71 -11.65 12.21
C ILE A 592 -10.24 -10.34 12.85
N PRO A 593 -10.27 -10.23 14.19
CA PRO A 593 -9.57 -9.14 14.88
C PRO A 593 -8.06 -9.42 14.84
N THR A 594 -7.27 -8.46 14.38
CA THR A 594 -5.81 -8.61 14.21
C THR A 594 -5.02 -8.09 15.42
N THR A 595 -5.73 -7.60 16.44
CA THR A 595 -5.15 -7.12 17.70
C THR A 595 -5.20 -8.19 18.81
N VAL A 596 -5.81 -9.35 18.53
CA VAL A 596 -6.08 -10.40 19.52
C VAL A 596 -5.29 -11.67 19.18
N HIS A 597 -4.65 -12.26 20.19
CA HIS A 597 -3.94 -13.55 20.14
C HIS A 597 -2.67 -13.58 19.25
N ARG A 598 -1.51 -13.46 19.90
CA ARG A 598 -0.16 -13.34 19.29
C ARG A 598 0.08 -14.20 18.05
N ARG A 599 -0.30 -15.48 18.09
CA ARG A 599 -0.03 -16.40 16.99
C ARG A 599 -0.89 -16.16 15.74
N ALA A 600 -2.16 -15.80 15.92
CA ALA A 600 -3.04 -15.50 14.79
C ALA A 600 -2.63 -14.18 14.14
N VAL A 601 -2.22 -13.21 14.97
CA VAL A 601 -1.58 -11.97 14.51
C VAL A 601 -0.32 -12.26 13.71
N GLU A 602 0.58 -13.12 14.19
CA GLU A 602 1.80 -13.51 13.45
C GLU A 602 1.47 -14.15 12.09
N VAL A 603 0.41 -14.97 12.00
CA VAL A 603 -0.05 -15.57 10.75
C VAL A 603 -0.63 -14.53 9.80
N ALA A 604 -1.50 -13.64 10.27
CA ALA A 604 -2.10 -12.57 9.47
C ALA A 604 -1.09 -11.48 9.05
N SER A 605 -0.02 -11.29 9.83
CA SER A 605 1.02 -10.30 9.58
C SER A 605 2.18 -10.82 8.73
N ALA A 606 2.15 -12.10 8.34
CA ALA A 606 3.11 -12.62 7.37
C ALA A 606 2.79 -12.10 5.96
N THR A 607 3.84 -11.69 5.25
CA THR A 607 3.76 -11.08 3.92
C THR A 607 3.06 -12.02 2.93
N ARG A 608 1.95 -11.58 2.37
CA ARG A 608 1.17 -12.30 1.35
C ARG A 608 0.71 -11.36 0.25
N LEU A 609 0.21 -11.92 -0.85
CA LEU A 609 -0.51 -11.11 -1.82
C LEU A 609 -1.85 -10.65 -1.23
N GLU A 610 -2.23 -9.40 -1.49
CA GLU A 610 -3.54 -8.84 -1.17
C GLU A 610 -4.20 -8.35 -2.45
N ARG A 611 -5.47 -8.70 -2.65
CA ARG A 611 -6.25 -8.30 -3.83
C ARG A 611 -6.83 -6.91 -3.65
N VAL A 612 -6.70 -6.09 -4.69
CA VAL A 612 -7.30 -4.75 -4.79
C VAL A 612 -7.86 -4.49 -6.19
N ILE A 613 -9.18 -4.53 -6.30
CA ILE A 613 -9.90 -4.31 -7.56
C ILE A 613 -10.50 -2.91 -7.55
N GLY A 614 -9.85 -1.96 -8.23
CA GLY A 614 -10.41 -0.62 -8.40
C GLY A 614 -11.62 -0.59 -9.35
N VAL A 615 -11.86 0.59 -9.92
CA VAL A 615 -12.98 0.84 -10.86
C VAL A 615 -12.78 0.16 -12.22
N ILE A 616 -11.53 -0.23 -12.52
CA ILE A 616 -11.16 -1.03 -13.68
C ILE A 616 -10.78 -2.42 -13.20
N TYR A 617 -11.30 -3.45 -13.87
CA TYR A 617 -10.92 -4.84 -13.60
C TYR A 617 -10.59 -5.59 -14.90
N ARG A 618 -9.38 -6.15 -14.95
CA ARG A 618 -8.86 -6.95 -16.08
C ARG A 618 -8.40 -8.32 -15.59
N PRO A 619 -9.23 -9.38 -15.75
CA PRO A 619 -8.89 -10.74 -15.31
C PRO A 619 -7.58 -11.29 -15.91
N ASP A 620 -7.24 -10.88 -17.13
CA ASP A 620 -6.05 -11.35 -17.85
C ASP A 620 -4.74 -10.86 -17.23
N THR A 621 -4.76 -9.69 -16.58
CA THR A 621 -3.58 -9.06 -15.95
C THR A 621 -3.70 -9.00 -14.43
N GLU A 622 -4.63 -9.75 -13.82
CA GLU A 622 -5.03 -9.58 -12.42
C GLU A 622 -3.85 -9.58 -11.44
N ARG A 623 -2.92 -10.55 -11.56
CA ARG A 623 -1.73 -10.62 -10.71
C ARG A 623 -0.88 -9.34 -10.77
N GLN A 624 -0.79 -8.70 -11.93
CA GLN A 624 0.06 -7.53 -12.15
C GLN A 624 -0.65 -6.23 -11.77
N SER A 625 -1.97 -6.14 -12.00
CA SER A 625 -2.72 -4.89 -11.85
C SER A 625 -3.56 -4.79 -10.58
N HIS A 626 -3.86 -5.91 -9.92
CA HIS A 626 -4.83 -6.00 -8.81
C HIS A 626 -4.30 -6.75 -7.59
N TYR A 627 -2.98 -6.96 -7.51
CA TYR A 627 -2.35 -7.54 -6.34
C TYR A 627 -1.06 -6.81 -5.99
N PHE A 628 -0.84 -6.62 -4.69
CA PHE A 628 0.45 -6.19 -4.12
C PHE A 628 0.78 -7.04 -2.90
N HIS A 629 2.03 -6.98 -2.43
CA HIS A 629 2.39 -7.66 -1.18
C HIS A 629 2.01 -6.82 0.03
N ALA A 630 1.34 -7.44 1.00
CA ALA A 630 0.89 -6.80 2.22
C ALA A 630 1.07 -7.71 3.44
N ARG A 631 1.17 -7.07 4.61
CA ARG A 631 1.04 -7.70 5.92
C ARG A 631 -0.33 -7.31 6.47
N ALA A 632 -1.37 -8.05 6.09
CA ALA A 632 -2.76 -7.67 6.35
C ALA A 632 -3.06 -7.46 7.85
N GLY A 633 -2.43 -8.25 8.72
CA GLY A 633 -2.51 -8.11 10.18
C GLY A 633 -1.91 -6.81 10.75
N ASP A 634 -0.94 -6.21 10.05
CA ASP A 634 -0.34 -4.92 10.41
C ASP A 634 -1.09 -3.73 9.74
N GLN A 635 -1.77 -4.02 8.64
CA GLN A 635 -2.48 -3.04 7.81
C GLN A 635 -3.82 -2.64 8.42
N PHE A 636 -4.57 -3.59 8.97
CA PHE A 636 -5.92 -3.42 9.51
C PHE A 636 -5.98 -3.87 10.97
N ASP A 637 -6.91 -3.32 11.75
CA ASP A 637 -7.26 -3.76 13.11
C ASP A 637 -8.27 -4.93 13.09
N ALA A 638 -9.02 -5.06 11.99
CA ALA A 638 -9.82 -6.24 11.68
C ALA A 638 -9.96 -6.45 10.17
N ILE A 639 -10.14 -7.70 9.75
CA ILE A 639 -10.42 -8.06 8.36
C ILE A 639 -11.73 -8.84 8.32
N ILE A 640 -12.67 -8.38 7.51
CA ILE A 640 -13.92 -9.08 7.21
C ILE A 640 -13.73 -9.82 5.89
N HIS A 641 -13.99 -11.13 5.89
CA HIS A 641 -13.92 -11.97 4.71
C HIS A 641 -15.30 -12.47 4.34
N ILE A 642 -15.66 -12.33 3.06
CA ILE A 642 -16.89 -12.86 2.47
C ILE A 642 -16.46 -13.75 1.33
N ASP A 643 -16.72 -15.06 1.41
CA ASP A 643 -16.06 -16.03 0.53
C ASP A 643 -16.44 -15.83 -0.95
N ARG A 644 -17.74 -15.63 -1.19
CA ARG A 644 -18.31 -15.45 -2.53
C ARG A 644 -19.18 -14.21 -2.55
N THR A 645 -18.93 -13.34 -3.52
CA THR A 645 -19.58 -12.03 -3.62
C THR A 645 -20.26 -11.80 -4.96
N THR A 646 -21.17 -10.84 -5.03
CA THR A 646 -21.93 -10.49 -6.23
C THR A 646 -21.71 -9.05 -6.68
N ALA A 647 -21.90 -8.80 -7.98
CA ALA A 647 -21.72 -7.49 -8.58
C ALA A 647 -22.73 -6.46 -8.05
N LEU A 648 -22.23 -5.29 -7.66
CA LEU A 648 -23.02 -4.16 -7.17
C LEU A 648 -23.93 -3.63 -8.28
N GLU A 649 -25.22 -3.53 -8.00
CA GLU A 649 -26.20 -3.12 -8.99
C GLU A 649 -26.23 -1.59 -9.17
N PRO A 650 -25.85 -1.04 -10.34
CA PRO A 650 -25.97 0.39 -10.62
C PRO A 650 -27.43 0.81 -10.79
N LEU A 651 -27.76 2.06 -10.45
CA LEU A 651 -29.09 2.63 -10.71
C LEU A 651 -29.37 2.68 -12.23
N GLU A 652 -28.36 3.01 -13.02
CA GLU A 652 -28.41 2.97 -14.49
C GLU A 652 -27.90 1.62 -15.02
N ARG A 653 -28.79 0.63 -15.16
CA ARG A 653 -28.45 -0.65 -15.78
C ARG A 653 -28.19 -0.47 -17.30
N THR A 654 -26.95 -0.69 -17.75
CA THR A 654 -26.61 -0.74 -19.18
C THR A 654 -26.90 -2.12 -19.76
N SER A 655 -27.07 -2.22 -21.08
CA SER A 655 -27.22 -3.51 -21.77
C SER A 655 -26.00 -4.41 -21.55
N LEU A 656 -24.79 -3.85 -21.48
CA LEU A 656 -23.55 -4.57 -21.19
C LEU A 656 -23.54 -5.17 -19.78
N TRP A 657 -24.02 -4.41 -18.79
CA TRP A 657 -24.15 -4.91 -17.42
C TRP A 657 -25.13 -6.08 -17.34
N VAL A 658 -26.27 -5.97 -18.02
CA VAL A 658 -27.27 -7.06 -18.10
C VAL A 658 -26.72 -8.29 -18.82
N THR A 659 -25.97 -8.14 -19.91
CA THR A 659 -25.35 -9.29 -20.61
C THR A 659 -24.21 -9.94 -19.83
N GLY A 660 -23.56 -9.21 -18.94
CA GLY A 660 -22.53 -9.73 -18.04
C GLY A 660 -23.09 -10.58 -16.90
N GLN A 661 -24.39 -10.46 -16.59
CA GLN A 661 -25.10 -11.48 -15.83
C GLN A 661 -25.16 -12.73 -16.71
N ILE A 662 -24.43 -13.78 -16.33
CA ILE A 662 -24.46 -15.07 -17.02
C ILE A 662 -25.93 -15.44 -17.25
N PRO A 663 -26.40 -15.62 -18.50
CA PRO A 663 -27.79 -15.99 -18.73
C PRO A 663 -28.08 -17.30 -18.01
N GLU A 664 -29.11 -17.33 -17.17
CA GLU A 664 -29.67 -18.60 -16.71
C GLU A 664 -30.08 -19.40 -17.95
N THR A 665 -29.33 -20.48 -18.20
CA THR A 665 -29.69 -21.61 -19.05
C THR A 665 -29.84 -21.37 -20.56
N TYR A 666 -28.88 -21.90 -21.32
CA TYR A 666 -29.23 -22.69 -22.50
C TYR A 666 -30.21 -23.80 -22.06
N PRO A 667 -31.33 -24.06 -22.77
CA PRO A 667 -32.18 -25.20 -22.46
C PRO A 667 -31.38 -26.48 -22.69
N SER A 668 -31.04 -27.19 -21.62
CA SER A 668 -30.69 -28.61 -21.73
C SER A 668 -31.94 -29.32 -22.22
N ALA A 669 -31.85 -29.87 -23.43
CA ALA A 669 -32.93 -30.55 -24.13
C ALA A 669 -33.79 -31.45 -23.21
N LEU A 670 -35.10 -31.20 -23.21
CA LEU A 670 -36.18 -32.18 -23.25
C LEU A 670 -37.46 -31.53 -23.78
#